data_AF-A0AAV3A707-F1
#
_entry.id   AF-A0AAV3A707-F1
#
_cell.length_a   1.000
_cell.length_b   1.000
_cell.length_c   1.000
_cell.angle_alpha   90.00
_cell.angle_beta   90.00
_cell.angle_gamma   90.00
#
_symmetry.space_group_name_H-M   'P 1'
#
loop_
_entity.id
_entity.type
_entity.pdbx_description
1 polymer ?
#
loop_
_entity_poly.entity_id
_entity_poly.type
_entity_poly.pdbx_seq_one_letter_code
_entity_poly.pdbx_strand_id
1 'polypeptide(L)'
;MTDSEKRPSFHLSVSKRETVVKMLQAVTGLEPLSWSDDHRLSVCTCSNVSILEQVCDIHSTSPELILHRTCVSAPHKTCFLRVGSPKEVEQCRSKFARSSDPTVNQKFMMDRIFNPEGKGLPSLQGYKYACWSPVGCDSNGRCLLAVLTLDNRLTVNTNVDRLQWKQLADLTEMYGERLAQSNYTMTEGATSTELDDFSEYQRRHSMQTPVRMEWSKICSTQEIMENNTCREVGTVLLAVFFENGDVAIWQFQLPIKDHTSIISCNTIVSGVESPSILEWWEYEHSNRKMSGLIVGSSLGPVKIIPINLKAVKGYFTLRQPVVLWQESDHLPVNSIKCIALYHPYQKCNCSLVVAARGCYVFWCLLLISKAGLNVHNSHVTGLHSLPIISLSVDRQNGTIYSCSIDGKVQQLIPIFTNVALKFEHQCISLSEMFGSVKLHGIAISPFGAYLACVTSEGMNNVIHPVNKNFQVNFVALKTFEEAAAQLLESSSQNLFRQMDLTDLVRWKILKDKVIPQFLMDALDKKVEGGPSYYWRLRLFLLRIWYQSFKKLTSEAMRKQPHQDSKVLKMEDTLLEGNISEEEKDHDQDRHGDEHNIGKPLRETAEPDVESSLADESLLKIQQTIDAVEAHLIKEYMKHVLGEVYLHTGITEYTGIPTRGLCAYLMANRDNDDRAAQVLIGHVEKKMNKQMFPEHCTLCKEVIPFTDGKKAVCPKGHLWLRCFLTYQACQSLEYRKCLLRDSIARHSAPEDLEWIKRLLKGPCILCDSPMF
;
A
#
# COMPACT_ATOMS: atom_id res chain seq x y z
N MET A 1 -4.60 31.71 -44.06
CA MET A 1 -5.37 30.46 -43.95
C MET A 1 -4.42 29.32 -44.14
N THR A 2 -4.05 28.66 -43.04
CA THR A 2 -3.67 27.25 -42.94
C THR A 2 -3.61 26.95 -41.45
N ASP A 3 -4.30 25.88 -41.05
CA ASP A 3 -4.76 25.60 -39.69
C ASP A 3 -3.63 25.52 -38.67
N SER A 4 -3.68 26.41 -37.68
CA SER A 4 -3.05 26.16 -36.39
C SER A 4 -3.85 25.06 -35.71
N GLU A 5 -3.33 23.83 -35.70
CA GLU A 5 -3.79 22.76 -34.81
C GLU A 5 -3.87 23.32 -33.39
N LYS A 6 -5.10 23.60 -32.95
CA LYS A 6 -5.40 23.87 -31.54
C LYS A 6 -5.05 22.58 -30.80
N ARG A 7 -3.88 22.56 -30.15
CA ARG A 7 -3.57 21.53 -29.14
C ARG A 7 -4.76 21.44 -28.18
N PRO A 8 -5.21 20.24 -27.80
CA PRO A 8 -6.26 20.12 -26.80
C PRO A 8 -5.81 20.87 -25.55
N SER A 9 -6.63 21.82 -25.11
CA SER A 9 -6.45 22.51 -23.84
C SER A 9 -6.37 21.45 -22.73
N PHE A 10 -5.20 21.35 -22.10
CA PHE A 10 -4.98 20.46 -20.96
C PHE A 10 -5.90 20.88 -19.81
N HIS A 11 -6.99 20.15 -19.63
CA HIS A 11 -7.87 20.31 -18.48
C HIS A 11 -7.82 19.02 -17.67
N LEU A 12 -7.10 19.05 -16.54
CA LEU A 12 -7.20 18.00 -15.53
C LEU A 12 -8.65 17.98 -14.99
N SER A 13 -9.34 16.86 -15.17
CA SER A 13 -10.64 16.64 -14.54
C SER A 13 -10.42 16.12 -13.11
N VAL A 14 -10.44 17.04 -12.16
CA VAL A 14 -10.32 16.71 -10.74
C VAL A 14 -11.71 16.52 -10.15
N SER A 15 -11.91 15.44 -9.38
CA SER A 15 -13.18 15.24 -8.68
C SER A 15 -13.00 14.86 -7.22
N LYS A 16 -13.84 15.44 -6.35
CA LYS A 16 -13.87 15.12 -4.93
C LYS A 16 -14.43 13.71 -4.73
N ARG A 17 -13.78 12.91 -3.89
CA ARG A 17 -14.37 11.69 -3.35
C ARG A 17 -15.09 12.01 -2.04
N GLU A 18 -16.28 11.48 -1.86
CA GLU A 18 -17.12 11.75 -0.67
C GLU A 18 -16.56 11.13 0.61
N THR A 19 -15.75 10.09 0.48
CA THR A 19 -15.10 9.43 1.62
C THR A 19 -14.12 10.37 2.33
N VAL A 20 -14.40 10.65 3.61
CA VAL A 20 -13.55 11.47 4.47
C VAL A 20 -13.22 10.70 5.75
N VAL A 21 -11.94 10.62 6.10
CA VAL A 21 -11.50 9.92 7.32
C VAL A 21 -11.11 10.91 8.39
N LYS A 22 -11.91 11.01 9.47
CA LYS A 22 -11.59 11.85 10.63
C LYS A 22 -10.48 11.23 11.46
N MET A 23 -9.44 12.01 11.74
CA MET A 23 -8.37 11.62 12.64
C MET A 23 -8.83 11.83 14.08
N LEU A 24 -8.45 10.89 14.96
CA LEU A 24 -8.82 10.93 16.38
C LEU A 24 -7.87 11.83 17.18
N GLN A 25 -6.72 12.15 16.59
CA GLN A 25 -5.58 12.77 17.25
C GLN A 25 -4.94 13.79 16.32
N ALA A 26 -4.19 14.73 16.89
CA ALA A 26 -3.53 15.77 16.13
C ALA A 26 -2.43 15.18 15.24
N VAL A 27 -2.35 15.67 14.00
CA VAL A 27 -1.34 15.27 13.03
C VAL A 27 0.00 15.91 13.40
N THR A 28 1.09 15.14 13.29
CA THR A 28 2.44 15.56 13.68
C THR A 28 3.48 15.20 12.63
N GLY A 29 4.60 15.93 12.64
CA GLY A 29 5.68 15.75 11.67
C GLY A 29 5.57 16.70 10.47
N LEU A 30 6.69 16.85 9.74
CA LEU A 30 6.77 17.73 8.57
C LEU A 30 6.15 17.10 7.32
N GLU A 31 6.30 15.79 7.15
CA GLU A 31 5.67 15.01 6.09
C GLU A 31 4.83 13.91 6.75
N PRO A 32 3.63 14.25 7.25
CA PRO A 32 2.84 13.34 8.06
C PRO A 32 2.16 12.24 7.25
N LEU A 33 2.13 12.35 5.92
CA LEU A 33 1.33 11.51 5.03
C LEU A 33 2.25 10.78 4.04
N SER A 34 2.10 9.45 3.92
CA SER A 34 2.84 8.64 2.94
C SER A 34 2.01 7.46 2.45
N TRP A 35 2.06 7.18 1.15
CA TRP A 35 1.29 6.10 0.51
C TRP A 35 2.24 4.99 0.04
N SER A 36 1.98 3.76 0.46
CA SER A 36 2.76 2.59 0.03
C SER A 36 2.39 2.14 -1.38
N ASP A 37 3.34 1.45 -2.02
CA ASP A 37 3.15 0.79 -3.32
C ASP A 37 2.11 -0.37 -3.25
N ASP A 38 1.71 -0.82 -2.06
CA ASP A 38 0.63 -1.79 -1.83
C ASP A 38 -0.67 -1.18 -1.29
N HIS A 39 -0.91 0.10 -1.60
CA HIS A 39 -2.17 0.82 -1.37
C HIS A 39 -2.56 1.03 0.10
N ARG A 40 -1.57 1.24 0.97
CA ARG A 40 -1.76 1.59 2.38
C ARG A 40 -1.22 2.99 2.63
N LEU A 41 -2.08 3.85 3.17
CA LEU A 41 -1.77 5.23 3.50
C LEU A 41 -1.43 5.33 4.99
N SER A 42 -0.29 5.90 5.36
CA SER A 42 0.09 6.17 6.74
C SER A 42 -0.08 7.65 7.07
N VAL A 43 -0.59 7.93 8.27
CA VAL A 43 -0.78 9.27 8.83
C VAL A 43 -0.12 9.34 10.21
N CYS A 44 0.90 10.18 10.36
CA CYS A 44 1.58 10.40 11.63
C CYS A 44 0.75 11.30 12.55
N THR A 45 0.51 10.85 13.77
CA THR A 45 -0.20 11.62 14.81
C THR A 45 0.59 11.66 16.11
N CYS A 46 0.11 12.48 17.06
CA CYS A 46 0.72 12.61 18.38
C CYS A 46 0.66 11.33 19.24
N SER A 47 -0.12 10.30 18.88
CA SER A 47 -0.20 9.06 19.66
C SER A 47 -0.03 7.78 18.86
N ASN A 48 -0.26 7.80 17.55
CA ASN A 48 -0.14 6.62 16.68
C ASN A 48 0.20 6.99 15.24
N VAL A 49 0.65 6.02 14.46
CA VAL A 49 0.56 6.08 13.00
C VAL A 49 -0.76 5.42 12.61
N SER A 50 -1.73 6.21 12.15
CA SER A 50 -2.98 5.70 11.61
C SER A 50 -2.76 5.19 10.19
N ILE A 51 -3.20 3.97 9.90
CA ILE A 51 -2.97 3.30 8.61
C ILE A 51 -4.31 3.00 7.97
N LEU A 52 -4.48 3.45 6.73
CA LEU A 52 -5.68 3.30 5.93
C LEU A 52 -5.36 2.39 4.74
N GLU A 53 -5.80 1.14 4.81
CA GLU A 53 -5.68 0.16 3.72
C GLU A 53 -6.84 0.35 2.75
N GLN A 54 -6.55 0.77 1.52
CA GLN A 54 -7.55 0.79 0.46
C GLN A 54 -7.93 -0.64 0.10
N VAL A 55 -9.22 -0.91 -0.06
CA VAL A 55 -9.71 -2.21 -0.53
C VAL A 55 -10.78 -2.00 -1.59
N CYS A 56 -10.58 -2.61 -2.76
CA CYS A 56 -11.58 -2.65 -3.81
C CYS A 56 -12.51 -3.84 -3.59
N ASP A 57 -13.49 -3.68 -2.67
CA ASP A 57 -14.42 -4.75 -2.32
C ASP A 57 -15.43 -4.98 -3.45
N ILE A 58 -15.30 -6.11 -4.13
CA ILE A 58 -16.18 -6.51 -5.24
C ILE A 58 -17.56 -6.97 -4.79
N HIS A 59 -17.76 -7.18 -3.49
CA HIS A 59 -19.04 -7.61 -2.91
C HIS A 59 -19.83 -6.43 -2.33
N SER A 60 -19.19 -5.29 -2.14
CA SER A 60 -19.84 -4.08 -1.63
C SER A 60 -20.60 -3.35 -2.72
N THR A 61 -21.85 -3.01 -2.42
CA THR A 61 -22.70 -2.17 -3.27
C THR A 61 -22.44 -0.67 -3.09
N SER A 62 -21.55 -0.28 -2.15
CA SER A 62 -21.25 1.12 -1.89
C SER A 62 -20.27 1.68 -2.94
N PRO A 63 -20.61 2.80 -3.63
CA PRO A 63 -19.73 3.48 -4.57
C PRO A 63 -18.60 4.27 -3.88
N GLU A 64 -18.64 4.39 -2.55
CA GLU A 64 -17.62 5.07 -1.76
C GLU A 64 -16.28 4.32 -1.77
N LEU A 65 -15.20 5.05 -1.53
CA LEU A 65 -13.87 4.48 -1.33
C LEU A 65 -13.86 3.71 0.00
N ILE A 66 -13.53 2.42 -0.03
CA ILE A 66 -13.52 1.57 1.16
C ILE A 66 -12.11 1.54 1.74
N LEU A 67 -11.99 1.97 2.99
CA LEU A 67 -10.73 2.08 3.71
C LEU A 67 -10.81 1.31 5.03
N HIS A 68 -9.91 0.36 5.23
CA HIS A 68 -9.76 -0.32 6.51
C HIS A 68 -8.72 0.38 7.37
N ARG A 69 -9.10 0.71 8.61
CA ARG A 69 -8.25 1.43 9.55
C ARG A 69 -7.55 0.47 10.51
N THR A 70 -6.23 0.58 10.58
CA THR A 70 -5.40 -0.01 11.64
C THR A 70 -4.45 1.06 12.17
N CYS A 71 -3.64 0.76 13.19
CA CYS A 71 -2.65 1.71 13.67
C CYS A 71 -1.44 1.04 14.30
N VAL A 72 -0.32 1.77 14.31
CA VAL A 72 0.88 1.47 15.13
C VAL A 72 0.89 2.49 16.27
N SER A 73 0.79 2.02 17.51
CA SER A 73 0.73 2.91 18.68
C SER A 73 2.12 3.40 19.09
N ALA A 74 2.20 4.65 19.54
CA ALA A 74 3.44 5.21 20.08
C ALA A 74 3.88 4.41 21.31
N PRO A 75 5.19 4.15 21.48
CA PRO A 75 5.69 3.51 22.68
C PRO A 75 5.35 4.31 23.94
N HIS A 76 4.87 3.65 24.99
CA HIS A 76 4.59 4.33 26.28
C HIS A 76 5.85 4.66 27.08
N LYS A 77 6.94 3.94 26.82
CA LYS A 77 8.23 4.15 27.49
C LYS A 77 9.03 5.21 26.75
N THR A 78 9.52 6.21 27.46
CA THR A 78 10.46 7.22 26.96
C THR A 78 11.71 6.57 26.36
N CYS A 79 12.16 7.03 25.19
CA CYS A 79 13.43 6.61 24.62
C CYS A 79 14.61 7.29 25.32
N PHE A 80 15.58 6.48 25.75
CA PHE A 80 16.86 6.95 26.27
C PHE A 80 17.97 6.48 25.34
N LEU A 81 18.66 7.44 24.71
CA LEU A 81 19.79 7.12 23.86
C LEU A 81 20.96 6.60 24.69
N ARG A 82 21.64 5.58 24.17
CA ARG A 82 22.76 4.93 24.85
C ARG A 82 24.02 5.74 24.57
N VAL A 83 24.35 6.73 25.40
CA VAL A 83 25.55 7.60 25.24
C VAL A 83 26.72 7.26 26.18
N GLY A 84 26.49 6.39 27.16
CA GLY A 84 27.47 5.95 28.15
C GLY A 84 26.84 4.93 29.11
N SER A 85 27.55 4.59 30.19
CA SER A 85 26.94 3.72 31.22
C SER A 85 25.83 4.47 31.97
N PRO A 86 24.77 3.78 32.47
CA PRO A 86 23.66 4.45 33.15
C PRO A 86 24.09 5.34 34.33
N LYS A 87 25.14 4.93 35.06
CA LYS A 87 25.67 5.69 36.21
C LYS A 87 26.37 6.98 35.78
N GLU A 88 27.23 6.90 34.75
CA GLU A 88 27.93 8.08 34.20
C GLU A 88 26.94 9.08 33.61
N VAL A 89 25.93 8.59 32.87
CA VAL A 89 24.90 9.44 32.26
C VAL A 89 24.14 10.20 33.34
N GLU A 90 23.74 9.55 34.44
CA GLU A 90 22.99 10.20 35.52
C GLU A 90 23.83 11.25 36.27
N GLN A 91 25.13 10.99 36.45
CA GLN A 91 26.07 11.97 37.00
C GLN A 91 26.21 13.18 36.09
N CYS A 92 26.41 12.96 34.78
CA CYS A 92 26.49 14.01 33.77
C CYS A 92 25.21 14.86 33.73
N ARG A 93 24.03 14.22 33.75
CA ARG A 93 22.73 14.91 33.80
C ARG A 93 22.61 15.84 35.01
N SER A 94 22.98 15.34 36.19
CA SER A 94 22.96 16.12 37.42
C SER A 94 23.94 17.30 37.37
N LYS A 95 25.13 17.09 36.79
CA LYS A 95 26.18 18.10 36.62
C LYS A 95 25.72 19.21 35.66
N PHE A 96 25.27 18.86 34.45
CA PHE A 96 24.86 19.84 33.43
C PHE A 96 23.60 20.61 33.82
N ALA A 97 22.62 19.94 34.44
CA ALA A 97 21.42 20.60 34.97
C ALA A 97 21.70 21.60 36.11
N ARG A 98 22.85 21.48 36.79
CA ARG A 98 23.30 22.39 37.87
C ARG A 98 24.53 23.21 37.48
N SER A 99 24.91 23.20 36.20
CA SER A 99 26.08 23.94 35.72
C SER A 99 25.91 25.43 36.01
N SER A 100 27.00 26.07 36.46
CA SER A 100 27.07 27.53 36.63
C SER A 100 27.10 28.28 35.30
N ASP A 101 27.45 27.59 34.20
CA ASP A 101 27.40 28.15 32.86
C ASP A 101 25.96 28.12 32.32
N PRO A 102 25.32 29.29 32.09
CA PRO A 102 23.95 29.35 31.62
C PRO A 102 23.78 28.75 30.22
N THR A 103 24.81 28.75 29.37
CA THR A 103 24.71 28.20 28.01
C THR A 103 24.54 26.69 28.03
N VAL A 104 25.32 26.00 28.87
CA VAL A 104 25.22 24.55 29.10
C VAL A 104 23.92 24.21 29.81
N ASN A 105 23.59 24.92 30.88
CA ASN A 105 22.40 24.67 31.67
C ASN A 105 21.12 24.81 30.84
N GLN A 106 20.95 25.94 30.16
CA GLN A 106 19.75 26.22 29.36
C GLN A 106 19.61 25.25 28.19
N LYS A 107 20.71 24.99 27.46
CA LYS A 107 20.69 24.03 26.35
C LYS A 107 20.31 22.63 26.82
N PHE A 108 20.90 22.16 27.92
CA PHE A 108 20.56 20.86 28.51
C PHE A 108 19.10 20.78 28.99
N MET A 109 18.60 21.84 29.63
CA MET A 109 17.24 21.85 30.19
C MET A 109 16.14 21.99 29.13
N MET A 110 16.42 22.67 28.02
CA MET A 110 15.47 22.84 26.92
C MET A 110 15.48 21.67 25.93
N ASP A 111 16.61 20.97 25.81
CA ASP A 111 16.75 19.85 24.88
C ASP A 111 16.14 18.57 25.47
N ARG A 112 15.00 18.17 24.90
CA ARG A 112 14.27 16.98 25.32
C ARG A 112 14.91 15.67 24.86
N ILE A 113 15.96 15.70 24.05
CA ILE A 113 16.78 14.52 23.72
C ILE A 113 17.76 14.27 24.85
N PHE A 114 18.39 15.33 25.37
CA PHE A 114 19.33 15.25 26.49
C PHE A 114 18.62 14.94 27.81
N ASN A 115 17.46 15.59 28.01
CA ASN A 115 16.66 15.49 29.22
C ASN A 115 15.19 15.15 28.91
N PRO A 116 14.89 13.91 28.49
CA PRO A 116 13.56 13.53 28.04
C PRO A 116 12.50 13.47 29.16
N GLU A 117 12.91 13.39 30.42
CA GLU A 117 12.04 13.39 31.61
C GLU A 117 12.04 14.73 32.36
N GLY A 118 12.49 15.83 31.71
CA GLY A 118 12.66 17.13 32.35
C GLY A 118 11.51 17.50 33.30
N LYS A 119 11.86 17.80 34.56
CA LYS A 119 11.02 17.92 35.80
C LYS A 119 9.61 18.53 35.64
N GLY A 120 8.70 17.88 34.91
CA GLY A 120 7.30 18.29 34.74
C GLY A 120 6.80 18.45 33.29
N LEU A 121 7.62 18.19 32.28
CA LEU A 121 7.17 18.16 30.88
C LEU A 121 6.63 16.77 30.52
N PRO A 122 5.51 16.67 29.79
CA PRO A 122 5.04 15.39 29.29
C PRO A 122 6.06 14.82 28.28
N SER A 123 6.22 13.50 28.29
CA SER A 123 7.04 12.77 27.33
C SER A 123 6.69 13.19 25.89
N LEU A 124 7.69 13.35 25.03
CA LEU A 124 7.53 13.59 23.58
C LEU A 124 6.90 12.36 22.92
N GLN A 125 5.59 12.22 23.03
CA GLN A 125 4.83 11.17 22.34
C GLN A 125 4.39 11.65 20.96
N GLY A 126 4.50 10.75 20.00
CA GLY A 126 4.03 10.96 18.63
C GLY A 126 5.05 10.55 17.59
N TYR A 127 4.68 10.76 16.33
CA TYR A 127 5.48 10.37 15.17
C TYR A 127 5.95 11.58 14.38
N LYS A 128 7.24 11.59 14.05
CA LYS A 128 7.92 12.61 13.24
C LYS A 128 7.82 12.28 11.75
N TYR A 129 7.94 11.01 11.40
CA TYR A 129 8.01 10.54 10.02
C TYR A 129 7.68 9.05 9.91
N ALA A 130 7.13 8.65 8.77
CA ALA A 130 6.91 7.25 8.44
C ALA A 130 7.17 7.03 6.95
N CYS A 131 7.86 5.94 6.61
CA CYS A 131 8.11 5.57 5.21
C CYS A 131 7.89 4.07 5.00
N TRP A 132 7.45 3.74 3.79
CA TRP A 132 7.10 2.39 3.38
C TRP A 132 8.26 1.73 2.65
N SER A 133 8.52 0.46 2.94
CA SER A 133 9.43 -0.34 2.10
C SER A 133 8.79 -0.65 0.74
N PRO A 134 9.57 -1.10 -0.25
CA PRO A 134 9.01 -1.66 -1.47
C PRO A 134 8.07 -2.86 -1.19
N VAL A 135 7.18 -3.15 -2.15
CA VAL A 135 6.33 -4.35 -2.12
C VAL A 135 7.22 -5.59 -2.20
N GLY A 136 6.95 -6.60 -1.37
CA GLY A 136 7.71 -7.86 -1.35
C GLY A 136 8.62 -8.04 -0.13
N CYS A 137 8.62 -7.11 0.82
CA CYS A 137 9.56 -7.15 1.95
C CYS A 137 9.10 -8.02 3.13
N ASP A 138 7.79 -8.08 3.42
CA ASP A 138 7.27 -8.96 4.48
C ASP A 138 7.13 -10.42 4.02
N SER A 139 6.76 -11.33 4.93
CA SER A 139 6.55 -12.75 4.64
C SER A 139 5.42 -13.04 3.64
N ASN A 140 4.48 -12.09 3.50
CA ASN A 140 3.31 -12.17 2.64
C ASN A 140 3.50 -11.39 1.32
N GLY A 141 4.69 -10.85 1.07
CA GLY A 141 5.01 -10.09 -0.13
C GLY A 141 4.50 -8.64 -0.14
N ARG A 142 4.22 -8.05 1.02
CA ARG A 142 3.76 -6.67 1.21
C ARG A 142 4.87 -5.73 1.64
N CYS A 143 4.55 -4.43 1.71
CA CYS A 143 5.40 -3.41 2.28
C CYS A 143 5.51 -3.55 3.82
N LEU A 144 6.63 -3.10 4.37
CA LEU A 144 6.87 -2.86 5.79
C LEU A 144 6.77 -1.37 6.08
N LEU A 145 6.53 -1.03 7.35
CA LEU A 145 6.46 0.35 7.78
C LEU A 145 7.63 0.68 8.72
N ALA A 146 8.51 1.58 8.30
CA ALA A 146 9.49 2.20 9.19
C ALA A 146 8.88 3.46 9.79
N VAL A 147 8.97 3.61 11.10
CA VAL A 147 8.40 4.75 11.83
C VAL A 147 9.46 5.40 12.71
N LEU A 148 9.47 6.73 12.70
CA LEU A 148 10.33 7.56 13.52
C LEU A 148 9.46 8.38 14.46
N THR A 149 9.67 8.17 15.75
CA THR A 149 8.97 8.86 16.84
C THR A 149 9.59 10.23 17.14
N LEU A 150 8.87 11.08 17.88
CA LEU A 150 9.35 12.40 18.29
C LEU A 150 10.49 12.33 19.33
N ASP A 151 10.60 11.23 20.07
CA ASP A 151 11.72 10.93 20.97
C ASP A 151 12.86 10.14 20.29
N ASN A 152 12.88 10.15 18.94
CA ASN A 152 13.96 9.63 18.09
C ASN A 152 14.15 8.12 18.10
N ARG A 153 13.12 7.35 18.47
CA ARG A 153 13.09 5.90 18.26
C ARG A 153 12.67 5.56 16.84
N LEU A 154 13.50 4.80 16.15
CA LEU A 154 13.28 4.26 14.82
C LEU A 154 13.00 2.76 14.89
N THR A 155 11.80 2.36 14.49
CA THR A 155 11.41 0.93 14.46
C THR A 155 10.88 0.51 13.10
N VAL A 156 11.08 -0.76 12.77
CA VAL A 156 10.50 -1.39 11.57
C VAL A 156 9.36 -2.30 12.01
N ASN A 157 8.20 -2.13 11.39
CA ASN A 157 6.96 -2.81 11.77
C ASN A 157 6.39 -3.58 10.58
N THR A 158 5.82 -4.74 10.86
CA THR A 158 5.07 -5.54 9.90
C THR A 158 3.61 -5.64 10.31
N ASN A 159 2.74 -5.84 9.33
CA ASN A 159 1.35 -6.14 9.57
C ASN A 159 1.19 -7.66 9.67
N VAL A 160 0.63 -8.13 10.77
CA VAL A 160 0.34 -9.56 11.02
C VAL A 160 -1.18 -9.72 11.00
N ASP A 161 -1.66 -10.75 10.29
CA ASP A 161 -3.08 -11.12 10.21
C ASP A 161 -4.03 -9.95 9.86
N ARG A 162 -3.55 -9.02 9.03
CA ARG A 162 -4.25 -7.82 8.54
C ARG A 162 -4.55 -6.74 9.60
N LEU A 163 -4.93 -7.13 10.82
CA LEU A 163 -5.44 -6.20 11.83
C LEU A 163 -4.38 -5.75 12.84
N GLN A 164 -3.30 -6.51 12.97
CA GLN A 164 -2.29 -6.28 14.01
C GLN A 164 -0.97 -5.81 13.41
N TRP A 165 -0.24 -5.03 14.19
CA TRP A 165 1.09 -4.58 13.83
C TRP A 165 2.09 -5.07 14.86
N LYS A 166 3.18 -5.66 14.37
CA LYS A 166 4.27 -6.20 15.18
C LYS A 166 5.56 -5.46 14.84
N GLN A 167 6.26 -4.99 15.87
CA GLN A 167 7.61 -4.48 15.74
C GLN A 167 8.58 -5.64 15.43
N LEU A 168 9.33 -5.51 14.33
CA LEU A 168 10.32 -6.49 13.89
C LEU A 168 11.72 -6.19 14.44
N ALA A 169 12.10 -4.91 14.45
CA ALA A 169 13.41 -4.45 14.89
C ALA A 169 13.33 -3.02 15.46
N ASP A 170 14.10 -2.76 16.53
CA ASP A 170 14.41 -1.42 17.04
C ASP A 170 15.80 -1.03 16.54
N LEU A 171 15.86 -0.18 15.51
CA LEU A 171 17.13 0.19 14.90
C LEU A 171 17.90 1.20 15.75
N THR A 172 17.21 1.96 16.60
CA THR A 172 17.85 2.91 17.52
C THR A 172 18.63 2.15 18.59
N GLU A 173 18.03 1.13 19.20
CA GLU A 173 18.69 0.28 20.20
C GLU A 173 19.91 -0.45 19.59
N MET A 174 19.71 -1.14 18.46
CA MET A 174 20.78 -1.88 17.79
C MET A 174 21.93 -0.97 17.32
N TYR A 175 21.64 0.25 16.87
CA TYR A 175 22.69 1.20 16.49
C TYR A 175 23.46 1.72 17.70
N GLY A 176 22.74 2.07 18.78
CA GLY A 176 23.34 2.52 20.03
C GLY A 176 24.25 1.45 20.66
N GLU A 177 23.88 0.17 20.56
CA GLU A 177 24.74 -0.94 20.96
C GLU A 177 26.05 -0.99 20.17
N ARG A 178 25.98 -0.84 18.85
CA ARG A 178 27.17 -0.84 18.00
C ARG A 178 28.10 0.34 18.31
N LEU A 179 27.52 1.53 18.49
CA LEU A 179 28.30 2.72 18.84
C LEU A 179 28.97 2.58 20.19
N ALA A 180 28.29 1.98 21.17
CA ALA A 180 28.88 1.68 22.46
C ALA A 180 30.03 0.67 22.34
N GLN A 181 29.89 -0.36 21.50
CA GLN A 181 30.96 -1.34 21.24
C GLN A 181 32.18 -0.71 20.55
N SER A 182 31.98 0.30 19.71
CA SER A 182 33.07 1.06 19.06
C SER A 182 33.58 2.24 19.89
N ASN A 183 33.15 2.38 21.15
CA ASN A 183 33.43 3.53 22.02
C ASN A 183 33.17 4.89 21.35
N TYR A 184 32.15 4.97 20.47
CA TYR A 184 31.79 6.17 19.71
C TYR A 184 32.92 6.74 18.85
N THR A 185 33.92 5.90 18.50
CA THR A 185 34.99 6.24 17.56
C THR A 185 34.58 5.79 16.16
N MET A 186 34.67 6.70 15.20
CA MET A 186 34.33 6.45 13.78
C MET A 186 35.57 6.27 12.90
N THR A 187 36.72 6.74 13.35
CA THR A 187 37.99 6.74 12.61
C THR A 187 39.09 6.19 13.52
N GLU A 188 39.93 5.30 12.98
CA GLU A 188 41.12 4.81 13.68
C GLU A 188 42.02 6.00 14.06
N GLY A 189 42.17 6.26 15.37
CA GLY A 189 43.02 7.33 15.90
C GLY A 189 42.31 8.51 16.60
N ALA A 190 40.97 8.52 16.67
CA ALA A 190 40.25 9.51 17.48
C ALA A 190 40.38 9.18 18.98
N THR A 191 40.93 10.10 19.78
CA THR A 191 40.98 9.96 21.24
C THR A 191 39.58 10.08 21.83
N SER A 192 39.16 9.08 22.62
CA SER A 192 37.90 9.14 23.36
C SER A 192 37.99 10.20 24.46
N THR A 193 37.25 11.29 24.31
CA THR A 193 37.01 12.28 25.36
C THR A 193 36.05 11.72 26.42
N GLU A 194 36.21 12.16 27.66
CA GLU A 194 35.33 11.78 28.77
C GLU A 194 33.92 12.34 28.56
N LEU A 195 32.88 11.58 28.96
CA LEU A 195 31.47 11.98 28.83
C LEU A 195 31.12 13.22 29.68
N ASP A 196 31.99 13.55 30.63
CA ASP A 196 31.89 14.67 31.55
C ASP A 196 32.04 16.05 30.87
N ASP A 197 32.52 16.08 29.63
CA ASP A 197 32.49 17.24 28.74
C ASP A 197 31.15 17.30 27.99
N PHE A 198 30.49 18.45 28.08
CA PHE A 198 29.19 18.69 27.44
C PHE A 198 29.26 18.57 25.90
N SER A 199 30.41 18.90 25.30
CA SER A 199 30.60 18.80 23.85
C SER A 199 30.59 17.34 23.39
N GLU A 200 31.27 16.46 24.13
CA GLU A 200 31.25 15.01 23.88
C GLU A 200 29.88 14.40 24.17
N TYR A 201 29.21 14.84 25.25
CA TYR A 201 27.84 14.46 25.56
C TYR A 201 26.89 14.77 24.40
N GLN A 202 26.96 15.99 23.86
CA GLN A 202 26.18 16.41 22.69
C GLN A 202 26.55 15.60 21.45
N ARG A 203 27.85 15.36 21.21
CA ARG A 203 28.33 14.59 20.05
C ARG A 203 27.71 13.19 20.04
N ARG A 204 27.77 12.46 21.16
CA ARG A 204 27.22 11.09 21.25
C ARG A 204 25.71 11.01 21.08
N HIS A 205 24.98 12.04 21.50
CA HIS A 205 23.54 12.16 21.21
C HIS A 205 23.27 12.45 19.73
N SER A 206 24.01 13.38 19.12
CA SER A 206 23.85 13.71 17.70
C SER A 206 24.16 12.52 16.77
N MET A 207 25.07 11.63 17.16
CA MET A 207 25.36 10.37 16.46
C MET A 207 24.20 9.38 16.48
N GLN A 208 23.29 9.48 17.46
CA GLN A 208 22.19 8.54 17.67
C GLN A 208 20.81 9.13 17.38
N THR A 209 20.75 10.40 16.96
CA THR A 209 19.50 11.12 16.72
C THR A 209 19.15 11.06 15.23
N PRO A 210 18.29 10.12 14.79
CA PRO A 210 17.83 10.07 13.41
C PRO A 210 16.97 11.29 13.03
N VAL A 211 17.30 11.87 11.88
CA VAL A 211 16.56 12.98 11.27
C VAL A 211 15.58 12.46 10.22
N ARG A 212 16.03 11.54 9.35
CA ARG A 212 15.25 10.94 8.24
C ARG A 212 15.67 9.51 7.96
N MET A 213 14.78 8.75 7.31
CA MET A 213 15.09 7.43 6.79
C MET A 213 14.36 7.15 5.47
N GLU A 214 15.02 6.43 4.56
CA GLU A 214 14.43 6.05 3.26
C GLU A 214 14.84 4.64 2.83
N TRP A 215 13.92 3.94 2.15
CA TRP A 215 14.15 2.59 1.63
C TRP A 215 14.67 2.62 0.19
N SER A 216 15.63 1.77 -0.14
CA SER A 216 16.04 1.50 -1.53
C SER A 216 15.00 0.61 -2.23
N LYS A 217 15.13 0.42 -3.55
CA LYS A 217 14.45 -0.69 -4.22
C LYS A 217 15.08 -2.03 -3.83
N ILE A 218 14.36 -3.10 -4.16
CA ILE A 218 14.81 -4.48 -3.96
C ILE A 218 15.96 -4.78 -4.94
N CYS A 219 17.06 -5.27 -4.40
CA CYS A 219 18.20 -5.78 -5.14
C CYS A 219 18.20 -7.31 -5.09
N SER A 220 17.97 -7.94 -6.25
CA SER A 220 18.09 -9.40 -6.40
C SER A 220 19.53 -9.80 -6.73
N THR A 221 20.08 -10.71 -5.94
CA THR A 221 21.39 -11.33 -6.20
C THR A 221 21.23 -12.84 -6.40
N GLN A 222 21.95 -13.40 -7.36
CA GLN A 222 21.99 -14.84 -7.59
C GLN A 222 23.10 -15.47 -6.75
N GLU A 223 22.73 -16.36 -5.83
CA GLU A 223 23.65 -17.16 -5.03
C GLU A 223 23.72 -18.58 -5.59
N ILE A 224 24.94 -19.07 -5.84
CA ILE A 224 25.18 -20.45 -6.26
C ILE A 224 25.26 -21.31 -5.01
N MET A 225 24.34 -22.27 -4.87
CA MET A 225 24.34 -23.24 -3.78
C MET A 225 25.34 -24.38 -4.05
N GLU A 226 25.71 -25.12 -3.01
CA GLU A 226 26.67 -26.24 -3.07
C GLU A 226 26.29 -27.33 -4.08
N ASN A 227 25.00 -27.47 -4.37
CA ASN A 227 24.44 -28.39 -5.37
C ASN A 227 24.45 -27.83 -6.81
N ASN A 228 25.20 -26.75 -7.08
CA ASN A 228 25.19 -25.99 -8.34
C ASN A 228 23.83 -25.42 -8.75
N THR A 229 22.85 -25.37 -7.85
CA THR A 229 21.58 -24.67 -8.12
C THR A 229 21.72 -23.19 -7.79
N CYS A 230 21.14 -22.34 -8.63
CA CYS A 230 21.16 -20.91 -8.43
C CYS A 230 19.91 -20.48 -7.66
N ARG A 231 20.08 -19.83 -6.51
CA ARG A 231 19.01 -19.25 -5.72
C ARG A 231 19.04 -17.74 -5.84
N GLU A 232 17.92 -17.15 -6.24
CA GLU A 232 17.75 -15.70 -6.18
C GLU A 232 17.45 -15.28 -4.73
N VAL A 233 18.31 -14.44 -4.17
CA VAL A 233 18.16 -13.85 -2.84
C VAL A 233 17.90 -12.36 -3.02
N GLY A 234 16.73 -11.91 -2.57
CA GLY A 234 16.39 -10.49 -2.53
C GLY A 234 16.98 -9.82 -1.30
N THR A 235 17.52 -8.62 -1.48
CA THR A 235 17.97 -7.75 -0.38
C THR A 235 17.37 -6.37 -0.55
N VAL A 236 17.19 -5.65 0.56
CA VAL A 236 16.72 -4.26 0.55
C VAL A 236 17.54 -3.46 1.55
N LEU A 237 17.75 -2.18 1.25
CA LEU A 237 18.52 -1.27 2.09
C LEU A 237 17.61 -0.22 2.73
N LEU A 238 17.88 0.15 3.98
CA LEU A 238 17.31 1.30 4.65
C LEU A 238 18.44 2.25 5.04
N ALA A 239 18.45 3.45 4.49
CA ALA A 239 19.38 4.49 4.89
C ALA A 239 18.74 5.36 5.98
N VAL A 240 19.50 5.67 7.02
CA VAL A 240 19.09 6.49 8.16
C VAL A 240 20.09 7.64 8.30
N PHE A 241 19.60 8.87 8.21
CA PHE A 241 20.42 10.08 8.28
C PHE A 241 20.33 10.68 9.69
N PHE A 242 21.48 10.90 10.34
CA PHE A 242 21.58 11.36 11.72
C PHE A 242 21.91 12.85 11.81
N GLU A 243 21.67 13.47 12.96
CA GLU A 243 21.90 14.90 13.21
C GLU A 243 23.35 15.33 13.03
N ASN A 244 24.30 14.44 13.31
CA ASN A 244 25.73 14.70 13.12
C ASN A 244 26.18 14.66 11.64
N GLY A 245 25.30 14.32 10.70
CA GLY A 245 25.63 14.19 9.29
C GLY A 245 26.05 12.80 8.85
N ASP A 246 26.09 11.81 9.74
CA ASP A 246 26.36 10.43 9.35
C ASP A 246 25.11 9.76 8.78
N VAL A 247 25.35 8.77 7.91
CA VAL A 247 24.30 7.93 7.35
C VAL A 247 24.59 6.47 7.70
N ALA A 248 23.68 5.82 8.43
CA ALA A 248 23.73 4.37 8.61
C ALA A 248 22.89 3.68 7.53
N ILE A 249 23.49 2.73 6.83
CA ILE A 249 22.83 1.91 5.81
C ILE A 249 22.64 0.51 6.37
N TRP A 250 21.39 0.12 6.58
CA TRP A 250 20.99 -1.20 7.03
C TRP A 250 20.67 -2.09 5.85
N GLN A 251 21.23 -3.29 5.83
CA GLN A 251 20.99 -4.29 4.81
C GLN A 251 20.12 -5.40 5.37
N PHE A 252 18.99 -5.66 4.72
CA PHE A 252 18.05 -6.71 5.10
C PHE A 252 17.97 -7.80 4.04
N GLN A 253 17.89 -9.05 4.47
CA GLN A 253 17.55 -10.20 3.63
C GLN A 253 16.03 -10.34 3.51
N LEU A 254 15.53 -10.61 2.31
CA LEU A 254 14.11 -10.84 2.07
C LEU A 254 13.75 -12.33 2.11
N PRO A 255 12.55 -12.70 2.63
CA PRO A 255 11.60 -11.83 3.33
C PRO A 255 12.08 -11.52 4.76
N ILE A 256 11.77 -10.32 5.25
CA ILE A 256 12.16 -9.87 6.60
C ILE A 256 11.15 -10.43 7.60
N LYS A 257 11.63 -11.29 8.50
CA LYS A 257 10.79 -11.95 9.52
C LYS A 257 10.97 -11.39 10.92
N ASP A 258 12.20 -11.03 11.26
CA ASP A 258 12.62 -10.52 12.57
C ASP A 258 14.00 -9.84 12.45
N HIS A 259 14.58 -9.46 13.58
CA HIS A 259 15.91 -8.85 13.68
C HIS A 259 17.04 -9.71 13.09
N THR A 260 16.88 -11.04 12.98
CA THR A 260 17.90 -11.93 12.38
C THR A 260 18.01 -11.77 10.86
N SER A 261 17.01 -11.14 10.24
CA SER A 261 17.03 -10.83 8.81
C SER A 261 17.96 -9.64 8.47
N ILE A 262 18.53 -8.96 9.47
CA ILE A 262 19.50 -7.88 9.27
C ILE A 262 20.88 -8.50 9.01
N ILE A 263 21.39 -8.32 7.80
CA ILE A 263 22.69 -8.87 7.36
C ILE A 263 23.84 -8.01 7.89
N SER A 264 23.73 -6.69 7.71
CA SER A 264 24.81 -5.76 8.06
C SER A 264 24.26 -4.35 8.28
N CYS A 265 25.05 -3.50 8.92
CA CYS A 265 24.84 -2.07 8.82
C CYS A 265 26.18 -1.31 8.79
N ASN A 266 26.30 -0.41 7.82
CA ASN A 266 27.52 0.37 7.55
C ASN A 266 27.24 1.85 7.79
N THR A 267 28.22 2.59 8.34
CA THR A 267 28.10 4.05 8.54
C THR A 267 28.97 4.79 7.53
N ILE A 268 28.41 5.83 6.92
CA ILE A 268 29.07 6.68 5.92
C ILE A 268 28.98 8.12 6.39
N VAL A 269 30.11 8.84 6.39
CA VAL A 269 30.15 10.27 6.67
C VAL A 269 29.65 11.03 5.45
N SER A 270 28.51 11.70 5.54
CA SER A 270 27.99 12.46 4.39
C SER A 270 28.76 13.76 4.16
N GLY A 271 29.33 14.36 5.22
CA GLY A 271 29.94 15.70 5.20
C GLY A 271 28.92 16.82 4.95
N VAL A 272 27.65 16.63 5.32
CA VAL A 272 26.62 17.68 5.30
C VAL A 272 26.44 18.21 6.71
N GLU A 273 26.48 19.53 6.85
CA GLU A 273 26.14 20.22 8.09
C GLU A 273 24.61 20.41 8.19
N SER A 274 24.07 20.31 9.41
CA SER A 274 22.62 20.39 9.68
C SER A 274 21.72 19.59 8.72
N PRO A 275 21.82 18.24 8.75
CA PRO A 275 20.96 17.31 8.01
C PRO A 275 19.47 17.64 8.06
N SER A 276 18.77 17.61 6.91
CA SER A 276 17.31 17.81 6.87
C SER A 276 16.53 16.73 6.11
N ILE A 277 17.08 16.25 4.98
CA ILE A 277 16.36 15.38 4.05
C ILE A 277 17.28 14.32 3.45
N LEU A 278 16.70 13.16 3.13
CA LEU A 278 17.35 12.00 2.53
C LEU A 278 16.42 11.43 1.45
N GLU A 279 16.95 11.04 0.30
CA GLU A 279 16.20 10.36 -0.79
C GLU A 279 17.15 9.43 -1.56
N TRP A 280 16.66 8.27 -2.01
CA TRP A 280 17.45 7.38 -2.87
C TRP A 280 17.43 7.85 -4.32
N TRP A 281 18.61 7.96 -4.92
CA TRP A 281 18.76 8.05 -6.37
C TRP A 281 19.13 6.68 -6.91
N GLU A 282 18.34 6.20 -7.87
CA GLU A 282 18.61 4.97 -8.59
C GLU A 282 18.42 5.19 -10.08
N TYR A 283 19.39 4.71 -10.84
CA TYR A 283 19.42 4.77 -12.28
C TYR A 283 19.59 3.37 -12.85
N GLU A 284 18.66 2.98 -13.70
CA GLU A 284 18.71 1.69 -14.40
C GLU A 284 18.76 1.93 -15.91
N HIS A 285 19.79 1.35 -16.54
CA HIS A 285 19.89 1.34 -17.99
C HIS A 285 20.49 0.02 -18.44
N SER A 286 19.74 -0.73 -19.27
CA SER A 286 20.03 -2.10 -19.64
C SER A 286 20.28 -2.99 -18.41
N ASN A 287 21.51 -3.44 -18.18
CA ASN A 287 21.88 -4.31 -17.05
C ASN A 287 22.72 -3.60 -15.98
N ARG A 288 22.92 -2.29 -16.09
CA ARG A 288 23.67 -1.50 -15.09
C ARG A 288 22.69 -0.74 -14.22
N LYS A 289 22.71 -1.05 -12.92
CA LYS A 289 22.02 -0.30 -11.87
C LYS A 289 23.04 0.54 -11.13
N MET A 290 22.91 1.86 -11.21
CA MET A 290 23.69 2.81 -10.43
C MET A 290 22.80 3.42 -9.36
N SER A 291 23.39 3.74 -8.22
CA SER A 291 22.67 4.29 -7.09
C SER A 291 23.52 5.27 -6.28
N GLY A 292 22.85 6.14 -5.54
CA GLY A 292 23.44 7.08 -4.61
C GLY A 292 22.38 7.60 -3.64
N LEU A 293 22.82 8.30 -2.60
CA LEU A 293 21.91 8.94 -1.66
C LEU A 293 21.94 10.44 -1.88
N ILE A 294 20.79 11.03 -2.13
CA ILE A 294 20.62 12.47 -2.13
C ILE A 294 20.45 12.91 -0.68
N VAL A 295 21.34 13.77 -0.21
CA VAL A 295 21.31 14.35 1.13
C VAL A 295 21.16 15.86 1.00
N GLY A 296 20.25 16.43 1.79
CA GLY A 296 20.03 17.87 1.86
C GLY A 296 20.21 18.42 3.28
N SER A 297 20.53 19.71 3.33
CA SER A 297 20.78 20.47 4.57
C SER A 297 19.65 21.45 4.85
N SER A 298 19.42 21.75 6.13
CA SER A 298 18.61 22.90 6.54
C SER A 298 19.27 24.24 6.23
N LEU A 299 20.56 24.25 5.89
CA LEU A 299 21.30 25.43 5.45
C LEU A 299 21.19 25.67 3.94
N GLY A 300 20.66 24.72 3.18
CA GLY A 300 20.43 24.86 1.74
C GLY A 300 21.13 23.85 0.80
N PRO A 301 22.40 23.47 1.03
CA PRO A 301 23.12 22.62 0.08
C PRO A 301 22.51 21.23 -0.07
N VAL A 302 22.64 20.66 -1.28
CA VAL A 302 22.20 19.29 -1.62
C VAL A 302 23.24 18.62 -2.49
N LYS A 303 23.51 17.36 -2.19
CA LYS A 303 24.46 16.53 -2.95
C LYS A 303 24.05 15.07 -2.99
N ILE A 304 24.56 14.35 -3.98
CA ILE A 304 24.49 12.90 -4.08
C ILE A 304 25.77 12.33 -3.49
N ILE A 305 25.66 11.51 -2.45
CA ILE A 305 26.80 10.80 -1.88
C ILE A 305 26.88 9.37 -2.44
N PRO A 306 28.10 8.87 -2.70
CA PRO A 306 28.31 7.51 -3.15
C PRO A 306 28.13 6.50 -2.01
N ILE A 307 27.64 5.31 -2.34
CA ILE A 307 27.33 4.22 -1.41
C ILE A 307 28.22 3.04 -1.75
N ASN A 308 29.37 2.96 -1.09
CA ASN A 308 30.34 1.91 -1.35
C ASN A 308 30.07 0.69 -0.46
N LEU A 309 29.11 -0.13 -0.85
CA LEU A 309 28.79 -1.39 -0.15
C LEU A 309 29.59 -2.54 -0.77
N LYS A 310 30.81 -2.77 -0.26
CA LYS A 310 31.66 -3.91 -0.68
C LYS A 310 30.93 -5.26 -0.59
N ALA A 311 29.95 -5.37 0.30
CA ALA A 311 29.21 -6.60 0.58
C ALA A 311 28.06 -6.89 -0.41
N VAL A 312 27.55 -5.89 -1.15
CA VAL A 312 26.39 -6.08 -2.04
C VAL A 312 26.86 -6.21 -3.48
N LYS A 313 26.95 -7.46 -3.97
CA LYS A 313 27.35 -7.74 -5.36
C LYS A 313 26.37 -7.11 -6.34
N GLY A 314 26.88 -6.43 -7.36
CA GLY A 314 26.06 -5.80 -8.41
C GLY A 314 25.50 -4.42 -8.05
N TYR A 315 25.77 -3.91 -6.85
CA TYR A 315 25.40 -2.57 -6.44
C TYR A 315 26.47 -1.56 -6.91
N PHE A 316 26.19 -0.82 -7.99
CA PHE A 316 27.12 0.21 -8.49
C PHE A 316 26.74 1.58 -7.93
N THR A 317 27.75 2.38 -7.62
CA THR A 317 27.57 3.76 -7.14
C THR A 317 28.54 4.72 -7.83
N LEU A 318 28.40 6.02 -7.53
CA LEU A 318 29.31 7.06 -7.97
C LEU A 318 30.69 6.89 -7.31
N ARG A 319 31.73 7.41 -7.96
CA ARG A 319 33.09 7.41 -7.38
C ARG A 319 33.31 8.56 -6.40
N GLN A 320 32.69 9.70 -6.67
CA GLN A 320 32.80 10.92 -5.88
C GLN A 320 31.40 11.51 -5.63
N PRO A 321 31.22 12.26 -4.54
CA PRO A 321 29.99 13.01 -4.32
C PRO A 321 29.72 14.01 -5.45
N VAL A 322 28.45 14.17 -5.83
CA VAL A 322 28.01 15.08 -6.89
C VAL A 322 27.18 16.18 -6.25
N VAL A 323 27.62 17.42 -6.33
CA VAL A 323 26.88 18.57 -5.77
C VAL A 323 25.76 18.95 -6.74
N LEU A 324 24.52 19.00 -6.24
CA LEU A 324 23.34 19.42 -7.01
C LEU A 324 23.07 20.91 -6.83
N TRP A 325 23.14 21.38 -5.59
CA TRP A 325 23.05 22.79 -5.21
C TRP A 325 24.09 23.07 -4.14
N GLN A 326 24.98 24.02 -4.39
CA GLN A 326 26.13 24.33 -3.52
C GLN A 326 25.82 25.44 -2.49
N GLU A 327 24.84 26.29 -2.79
CA GLU A 327 24.59 27.54 -2.05
C GLU A 327 24.00 27.28 -0.66
N SER A 328 24.66 27.86 0.36
CA SER A 328 24.19 27.95 1.74
C SER A 328 23.41 29.24 1.96
N ASP A 329 22.18 29.30 1.46
CA ASP A 329 21.29 30.46 1.53
C ASP A 329 20.41 30.48 2.79
N HIS A 330 20.60 29.52 3.72
CA HIS A 330 19.78 29.30 4.90
C HIS A 330 18.29 29.05 4.60
N LEU A 331 17.96 28.65 3.37
CA LEU A 331 16.63 28.16 3.01
C LEU A 331 16.62 26.64 3.16
N PRO A 332 15.89 26.10 4.17
CA PRO A 332 15.89 24.68 4.43
C PRO A 332 15.29 23.92 3.27
N VAL A 333 15.94 22.80 2.94
CA VAL A 333 15.38 21.84 1.99
C VAL A 333 14.38 20.97 2.74
N ASN A 334 13.10 21.24 2.52
CA ASN A 334 12.00 20.62 3.27
C ASN A 334 11.65 19.23 2.75
N SER A 335 11.71 19.03 1.43
CA SER A 335 11.32 17.81 0.75
C SER A 335 12.13 17.63 -0.53
N ILE A 336 12.49 16.38 -0.83
CA ILE A 336 13.14 15.97 -2.09
C ILE A 336 12.42 14.75 -2.62
N LYS A 337 12.23 14.69 -3.94
CA LYS A 337 11.78 13.47 -4.63
C LYS A 337 12.62 13.23 -5.88
N CYS A 338 12.93 11.97 -6.14
CA CYS A 338 13.68 11.55 -7.32
C CYS A 338 12.80 10.68 -8.23
N ILE A 339 12.69 11.05 -9.50
CA ILE A 339 11.85 10.36 -10.49
C ILE A 339 12.71 9.89 -11.66
N ALA A 340 12.51 8.65 -12.12
CA ALA A 340 13.10 8.18 -13.36
C ALA A 340 12.21 8.57 -14.55
N LEU A 341 12.78 9.20 -15.58
CA LEU A 341 12.07 9.65 -16.78
C LEU A 341 12.80 9.16 -18.03
N TYR A 342 12.10 9.10 -19.15
CA TYR A 342 12.69 8.89 -20.47
C TYR A 342 12.80 10.22 -21.19
N HIS A 343 14.01 10.59 -21.62
CA HIS A 343 14.24 11.81 -22.39
C HIS A 343 13.94 11.52 -23.88
N PRO A 344 12.86 12.08 -24.46
CA PRO A 344 12.42 11.71 -25.81
C PRO A 344 13.40 12.15 -26.91
N TYR A 345 13.97 13.35 -26.81
CA TYR A 345 14.92 13.86 -27.81
C TYR A 345 16.29 13.19 -27.79
N GLN A 346 16.84 12.93 -26.60
CA GLN A 346 18.13 12.25 -26.43
C GLN A 346 18.00 10.71 -26.44
N LYS A 347 16.78 10.19 -26.41
CA LYS A 347 16.44 8.76 -26.40
C LYS A 347 17.15 7.97 -25.30
N CYS A 348 17.27 8.56 -24.12
CA CYS A 348 17.96 7.98 -22.96
C CYS A 348 17.11 8.04 -21.70
N ASN A 349 17.41 7.16 -20.74
CA ASN A 349 16.86 7.27 -19.40
C ASN A 349 17.55 8.43 -18.67
N CYS A 350 16.81 9.13 -17.83
CA CYS A 350 17.30 10.24 -17.03
C CYS A 350 16.63 10.23 -15.66
N SER A 351 17.19 10.96 -14.70
CA SER A 351 16.58 11.11 -13.38
C SER A 351 16.30 12.58 -13.12
N LEU A 352 15.08 12.90 -12.71
CA LEU A 352 14.69 14.24 -12.30
C LEU A 352 14.63 14.29 -10.77
N VAL A 353 15.50 15.07 -10.17
CA VAL A 353 15.50 15.38 -8.74
C VAL A 353 14.78 16.70 -8.54
N VAL A 354 13.80 16.73 -7.65
CA VAL A 354 13.01 17.93 -7.34
C VAL A 354 13.09 18.21 -5.85
N ALA A 355 13.31 19.46 -5.48
CA ALA A 355 13.46 19.90 -4.10
C ALA A 355 12.56 21.11 -3.79
N ALA A 356 11.91 21.10 -2.63
CA ALA A 356 11.14 22.23 -2.12
C ALA A 356 12.02 23.09 -1.19
N ARG A 357 12.18 24.37 -1.53
CA ARG A 357 12.91 25.37 -0.73
C ARG A 357 12.08 26.65 -0.64
N GLY A 358 11.56 26.94 0.56
CA GLY A 358 10.61 28.04 0.74
C GLY A 358 9.39 27.85 -0.16
N CYS A 359 9.02 28.86 -0.95
CA CYS A 359 7.92 28.81 -1.92
C CYS A 359 8.33 28.33 -3.33
N TYR A 360 9.59 27.92 -3.51
CA TYR A 360 10.16 27.58 -4.81
C TYR A 360 10.33 26.07 -4.97
N VAL A 361 10.18 25.62 -6.21
CA VAL A 361 10.51 24.24 -6.61
C VAL A 361 11.81 24.28 -7.40
N PHE A 362 12.87 23.73 -6.83
CA PHE A 362 14.14 23.52 -7.52
C PHE A 362 14.12 22.16 -8.21
N TRP A 363 14.71 22.08 -9.40
CA TRP A 363 14.81 20.84 -10.14
C TRP A 363 16.21 20.64 -10.70
N CYS A 364 16.59 19.37 -10.81
CA CYS A 364 17.87 18.95 -11.33
C CYS A 364 17.68 17.70 -12.20
N LEU A 365 18.01 17.81 -13.48
CA LEU A 365 18.00 16.71 -14.43
C LEU A 365 19.39 16.07 -14.50
N LEU A 366 19.44 14.78 -14.18
CA LEU A 366 20.62 13.94 -14.19
C LEU A 366 20.62 13.11 -15.48
N LEU A 367 21.62 13.34 -16.33
CA LEU A 367 21.80 12.65 -17.60
C LEU A 367 23.10 11.87 -17.60
N ILE A 368 23.03 10.57 -17.87
CA ILE A 368 24.21 9.72 -17.94
C ILE A 368 24.57 9.51 -19.41
N SER A 369 25.75 10.00 -19.79
CA SER A 369 26.32 9.88 -21.12
C SER A 369 27.61 9.07 -21.10
N LYS A 370 28.19 8.80 -22.27
CA LYS A 370 29.53 8.16 -22.36
C LYS A 370 30.63 9.00 -21.68
N ALA A 371 30.45 10.31 -21.57
CA ALA A 371 31.41 11.22 -20.92
C ALA A 371 31.26 11.30 -19.40
N GLY A 372 30.19 10.72 -18.82
CA GLY A 372 29.90 10.76 -17.39
C GLY A 372 28.50 11.27 -17.09
N LEU A 373 28.29 11.64 -15.81
CA LEU A 373 27.05 12.21 -15.30
C LEU A 373 27.02 13.72 -15.54
N ASN A 374 26.06 14.18 -16.33
CA ASN A 374 25.77 15.60 -16.55
C ASN A 374 24.62 16.02 -15.63
N VAL A 375 24.76 17.21 -15.05
CA VAL A 375 23.84 17.77 -14.07
C VAL A 375 23.32 19.09 -14.62
N HIS A 376 22.02 19.18 -14.89
CA HIS A 376 21.36 20.43 -15.30
C HIS A 376 20.38 20.83 -14.21
N ASN A 377 20.55 22.00 -13.61
CA ASN A 377 19.70 22.47 -12.53
C ASN A 377 19.05 23.82 -12.86
N SER A 378 17.86 24.04 -12.31
CA SER A 378 17.17 25.33 -12.34
C SER A 378 16.06 25.33 -11.28
N HIS A 379 15.15 26.30 -11.34
CA HIS A 379 14.04 26.41 -10.42
C HIS A 379 12.79 26.97 -11.10
N VAL A 380 11.64 26.73 -10.50
CA VAL A 380 10.33 27.26 -10.91
C VAL A 380 9.88 28.27 -9.85
N THR A 381 9.55 29.48 -10.30
CA THR A 381 9.06 30.59 -9.45
C THR A 381 7.57 30.81 -9.63
N GLY A 382 6.94 31.51 -8.69
CA GLY A 382 5.55 31.95 -8.81
C GLY A 382 4.47 30.87 -8.61
N LEU A 383 4.85 29.64 -8.22
CA LEU A 383 3.89 28.55 -7.98
C LEU A 383 3.06 28.76 -6.71
N HIS A 384 3.72 29.17 -5.63
CA HIS A 384 3.12 29.36 -4.32
C HIS A 384 3.53 30.71 -3.75
N SER A 385 2.61 31.36 -3.03
CA SER A 385 2.91 32.56 -2.25
C SER A 385 3.40 32.24 -0.84
N LEU A 386 3.15 31.02 -0.37
CA LEU A 386 3.57 30.51 0.94
C LEU A 386 4.57 29.36 0.76
N PRO A 387 5.35 29.03 1.82
CA PRO A 387 6.27 27.91 1.75
C PRO A 387 5.58 26.58 1.41
N ILE A 388 6.26 25.79 0.60
CA ILE A 388 5.86 24.43 0.23
C ILE A 388 6.10 23.53 1.44
N ILE A 389 5.04 22.83 1.85
CA ILE A 389 5.04 21.96 3.03
C ILE A 389 5.26 20.49 2.67
N SER A 390 4.90 20.06 1.46
CA SER A 390 4.99 18.67 1.03
C SER A 390 5.10 18.56 -0.49
N LEU A 391 5.87 17.58 -0.96
CA LEU A 391 5.98 17.17 -2.36
C LEU A 391 5.56 15.71 -2.50
N SER A 392 4.80 15.41 -3.55
CA SER A 392 4.47 14.03 -3.93
C SER A 392 4.59 13.86 -5.44
N VAL A 393 4.89 12.65 -5.90
CA VAL A 393 5.18 12.37 -7.31
C VAL A 393 4.42 11.17 -7.82
N ASP A 394 3.85 11.30 -9.02
CA ASP A 394 3.36 10.16 -9.80
C ASP A 394 4.55 9.55 -10.54
N ARG A 395 4.98 8.37 -10.06
CA ARG A 395 6.15 7.66 -10.61
C ARG A 395 5.96 7.16 -12.04
N GLN A 396 4.72 7.04 -12.53
CA GLN A 396 4.45 6.51 -13.86
C GLN A 396 4.47 7.61 -14.92
N ASN A 397 3.77 8.71 -14.64
CA ASN A 397 3.66 9.82 -15.57
C ASN A 397 4.75 10.89 -15.34
N GLY A 398 5.50 10.79 -14.25
CA GLY A 398 6.52 11.77 -13.89
C GLY A 398 5.97 13.10 -13.40
N THR A 399 4.67 13.18 -13.11
CA THR A 399 4.02 14.41 -12.65
C THR A 399 4.34 14.67 -11.18
N ILE A 400 4.66 15.92 -10.85
CA ILE A 400 5.00 16.35 -9.50
C ILE A 400 3.84 17.17 -8.94
N TYR A 401 3.54 16.99 -7.67
CA TYR A 401 2.54 17.76 -6.94
C TYR A 401 3.22 18.42 -5.77
N SER A 402 3.00 19.72 -5.63
CA SER A 402 3.51 20.53 -4.52
C SER A 402 2.37 21.21 -3.82
N CYS A 403 2.46 21.40 -2.52
CA CYS A 403 1.38 22.03 -1.78
C CYS A 403 1.84 22.99 -0.70
N SER A 404 0.96 23.93 -0.39
CA SER A 404 1.15 24.98 0.61
C SER A 404 0.04 24.95 1.66
N ILE A 405 0.28 25.62 2.79
CA ILE A 405 -0.61 25.59 3.95
C ILE A 405 -2.00 26.21 3.70
N ASP A 406 -2.13 27.09 2.70
CA ASP A 406 -3.40 27.72 2.29
C ASP A 406 -4.32 26.80 1.47
N GLY A 407 -3.96 25.52 1.31
CA GLY A 407 -4.81 24.54 0.62
C GLY A 407 -4.69 24.57 -0.90
N LYS A 408 -3.65 25.22 -1.45
CA LYS A 408 -3.33 25.13 -2.87
C LYS A 408 -2.41 23.95 -3.14
N VAL A 409 -2.76 23.18 -4.17
CA VAL A 409 -1.90 22.12 -4.71
C VAL A 409 -1.57 22.49 -6.15
N GLN A 410 -0.28 22.56 -6.48
CA GLN A 410 0.19 22.80 -7.83
C GLN A 410 0.69 21.49 -8.43
N GLN A 411 0.08 21.08 -9.53
CA GLN A 411 0.53 20.01 -10.39
C GLN A 411 1.57 20.56 -11.38
N LEU A 412 2.67 19.83 -11.57
CA LEU A 412 3.81 20.18 -12.41
C LEU A 412 4.11 19.00 -13.34
N ILE A 413 3.98 19.23 -14.65
CA ILE A 413 4.21 18.20 -15.68
C ILE A 413 5.53 18.52 -16.38
N PRO A 414 6.54 17.64 -16.30
CA PRO A 414 7.81 17.84 -16.98
C PRO A 414 7.65 17.71 -18.50
N ILE A 415 8.03 18.75 -19.24
CA ILE A 415 8.05 18.78 -20.70
C ILE A 415 9.49 18.95 -21.16
N PHE A 416 10.00 17.90 -21.78
CA PHE A 416 11.31 17.95 -22.41
C PHE A 416 11.27 18.88 -23.62
N THR A 417 12.35 19.64 -23.81
CA THR A 417 12.62 20.39 -25.03
C THR A 417 13.98 19.95 -25.59
N ASN A 418 14.39 20.49 -26.73
CA ASN A 418 15.67 20.15 -27.37
C ASN A 418 16.90 20.49 -26.50
N VAL A 419 16.77 21.43 -25.55
CA VAL A 419 17.91 21.97 -24.77
C VAL A 419 17.69 21.90 -23.26
N ALA A 420 16.43 21.94 -22.80
CA ALA A 420 16.11 22.06 -21.37
C ALA A 420 14.82 21.31 -20.99
N LEU A 421 14.54 21.30 -19.68
CA LEU A 421 13.27 20.87 -19.12
C LEU A 421 12.40 22.09 -18.82
N LYS A 422 11.14 22.07 -19.26
CA LYS A 422 10.12 23.06 -18.88
C LYS A 422 9.03 22.38 -18.07
N PHE A 423 8.28 23.15 -17.29
CA PHE A 423 7.15 22.65 -16.54
C PHE A 423 5.88 23.37 -16.97
N GLU A 424 4.91 22.61 -17.45
CA GLU A 424 3.52 23.05 -17.43
C GLU A 424 2.96 22.83 -16.03
N HIS A 425 2.12 23.75 -15.57
CA HIS A 425 1.57 23.67 -14.22
C HIS A 425 0.10 24.05 -14.18
N GLN A 426 -0.61 23.40 -13.27
CA GLN A 426 -2.04 23.62 -13.03
C GLN A 426 -2.30 23.67 -11.53
N CYS A 427 -3.09 24.65 -11.11
CA CYS A 427 -3.52 24.80 -9.73
C CYS A 427 -4.78 23.97 -9.47
N ILE A 428 -4.74 23.14 -8.44
CA ILE A 428 -5.87 22.44 -7.85
C ILE A 428 -6.21 23.18 -6.55
N SER A 429 -7.31 23.92 -6.57
CA SER A 429 -7.80 24.68 -5.41
C SER A 429 -8.63 23.77 -4.52
N LEU A 430 -8.03 23.24 -3.44
CA LEU A 430 -8.76 22.39 -2.49
C LEU A 430 -9.85 23.20 -1.76
N SER A 431 -9.68 24.51 -1.68
CA SER A 431 -10.65 25.42 -1.05
C SER A 431 -12.01 25.43 -1.75
N GLU A 432 -12.02 25.20 -3.07
CA GLU A 432 -13.25 25.09 -3.87
C GLU A 432 -13.97 23.75 -3.62
N MET A 433 -13.23 22.70 -3.25
CA MET A 433 -13.75 21.34 -3.07
C MET A 433 -14.19 21.06 -1.62
N PHE A 434 -13.48 21.62 -0.65
CA PHE A 434 -13.64 21.32 0.78
C PHE A 434 -13.99 22.55 1.63
N GLY A 435 -14.10 23.74 1.04
CA GLY A 435 -14.22 24.99 1.77
C GLY A 435 -12.88 25.48 2.33
N SER A 436 -12.90 26.47 3.23
CA SER A 436 -11.68 27.00 3.85
C SER A 436 -10.96 25.91 4.65
N VAL A 437 -9.81 25.46 4.14
CA VAL A 437 -9.00 24.39 4.74
C VAL A 437 -7.54 24.78 4.85
N LYS A 438 -6.87 24.29 5.90
CA LYS A 438 -5.41 24.28 6.02
C LYS A 438 -4.89 22.90 5.68
N LEU A 439 -3.84 22.86 4.86
CA LEU A 439 -3.21 21.62 4.44
C LEU A 439 -1.99 21.31 5.31
N HIS A 440 -1.79 20.02 5.60
CA HIS A 440 -0.66 19.52 6.41
C HIS A 440 0.24 18.54 5.66
N GLY A 441 -0.24 17.97 4.55
CA GLY A 441 0.55 17.07 3.72
C GLY A 441 -0.27 16.43 2.61
N ILE A 442 0.41 15.95 1.57
CA ILE A 442 -0.19 15.26 0.42
C ILE A 442 0.54 13.95 0.13
N ALA A 443 -0.19 12.97 -0.43
CA ALA A 443 0.40 11.75 -0.97
C ALA A 443 -0.43 11.25 -2.16
N ILE A 444 0.24 10.70 -3.16
CA ILE A 444 -0.38 10.18 -4.38
C ILE A 444 -0.44 8.67 -4.32
N SER A 445 -1.52 8.08 -4.84
CA SER A 445 -1.65 6.62 -4.93
C SER A 445 -0.63 6.03 -5.93
N PRO A 446 -0.29 4.73 -5.83
CA PRO A 446 0.79 4.13 -6.62
C PRO A 446 0.67 4.29 -8.15
N PHE A 447 -0.55 4.28 -8.70
CA PHE A 447 -0.81 4.52 -10.12
C PHE A 447 -1.42 5.91 -10.36
N GLY A 448 -1.26 6.87 -9.44
CA GLY A 448 -1.68 8.26 -9.65
C GLY A 448 -3.18 8.46 -9.85
N ALA A 449 -4.02 7.51 -9.41
CA ALA A 449 -5.47 7.62 -9.50
C ALA A 449 -6.04 8.62 -8.48
N TYR A 450 -5.44 8.67 -7.29
CA TYR A 450 -5.91 9.46 -6.17
C TYR A 450 -4.81 10.33 -5.57
N LEU A 451 -5.21 11.52 -5.12
CA LEU A 451 -4.47 12.38 -4.22
C LEU A 451 -5.13 12.33 -2.85
N ALA A 452 -4.38 11.90 -1.83
CA ALA A 452 -4.78 12.02 -0.44
C ALA A 452 -4.22 13.32 0.15
N CYS A 453 -5.07 14.05 0.88
CA CYS A 453 -4.74 15.33 1.49
C CYS A 453 -5.10 15.30 2.99
N VAL A 454 -4.13 15.61 3.86
CA VAL A 454 -4.43 15.85 5.27
C VAL A 454 -4.79 17.31 5.48
N THR A 455 -6.02 17.56 5.90
CA THR A 455 -6.54 18.91 6.09
C THR A 455 -7.05 19.14 7.50
N SER A 456 -7.07 20.40 7.92
CA SER A 456 -7.85 20.88 9.06
C SER A 456 -8.68 22.09 8.67
N GLU A 457 -9.63 22.47 9.51
CA GLU A 457 -10.43 23.68 9.31
C GLU A 457 -9.53 24.92 9.12
N GLY A 458 -9.84 25.71 8.09
CA GLY A 458 -9.19 26.98 7.77
C GLY A 458 -9.76 28.14 8.58
N MET A 459 -9.36 29.37 8.24
CA MET A 459 -10.02 30.55 8.82
C MET A 459 -11.42 30.68 8.26
N ASN A 460 -12.42 30.75 9.14
CA ASN A 460 -13.79 31.07 8.80
C ASN A 460 -14.11 32.47 9.35
N ASN A 461 -14.57 33.39 8.49
CA ASN A 461 -14.85 34.78 8.86
C ASN A 461 -13.70 35.48 9.61
N VAL A 462 -12.45 35.24 9.19
CA VAL A 462 -11.22 35.82 9.80
C VAL A 462 -10.92 35.29 11.22
N ILE A 463 -11.68 34.31 11.72
CA ILE A 463 -11.46 33.69 13.04
C ILE A 463 -10.78 32.33 12.85
N HIS A 464 -9.79 32.02 13.69
CA HIS A 464 -9.19 30.69 13.75
C HIS A 464 -10.12 29.73 14.51
N PRO A 465 -10.32 28.49 14.00
CA PRO A 465 -11.14 27.52 14.69
C PRO A 465 -10.54 27.18 16.06
N VAL A 466 -11.39 27.15 17.09
CA VAL A 466 -10.98 26.86 18.48
C VAL A 466 -10.48 25.42 18.61
N ASN A 467 -11.14 24.48 17.92
CA ASN A 467 -10.74 23.08 17.87
C ASN A 467 -10.25 22.71 16.47
N LYS A 468 -9.06 22.10 16.37
CA LYS A 468 -8.52 21.62 15.10
C LYS A 468 -8.94 20.17 14.86
N ASN A 469 -9.93 19.98 14.02
CA ASN A 469 -10.30 18.65 13.53
C ASN A 469 -9.44 18.31 12.31
N PHE A 470 -8.67 17.23 12.40
CA PHE A 470 -7.85 16.74 11.29
C PHE A 470 -8.59 15.66 10.51
N GLN A 471 -8.55 15.74 9.19
CA GLN A 471 -9.26 14.83 8.29
C GLN A 471 -8.40 14.50 7.08
N VAL A 472 -8.47 13.25 6.62
CA VAL A 472 -7.89 12.82 5.35
C VAL A 472 -8.99 12.84 4.29
N ASN A 473 -8.78 13.67 3.27
CA ASN A 473 -9.64 13.80 2.11
C ASN A 473 -9.00 13.13 0.90
N PHE A 474 -9.83 12.66 -0.02
CA PHE A 474 -9.39 12.03 -1.27
C PHE A 474 -9.93 12.78 -2.48
N VAL A 475 -9.06 12.95 -3.46
CA VAL A 475 -9.33 13.61 -4.73
C VAL A 475 -8.95 12.66 -5.85
N ALA A 476 -9.87 12.38 -6.77
CA ALA A 476 -9.56 11.63 -7.97
C ALA A 476 -8.83 12.54 -8.96
N LEU A 477 -7.65 12.08 -9.39
CA LEU A 477 -6.79 12.76 -10.35
C LEU A 477 -7.00 12.23 -11.77
N LYS A 478 -7.60 11.05 -11.91
CA LYS A 478 -7.87 10.41 -13.20
C LYS A 478 -9.37 10.24 -13.43
N THR A 479 -9.75 10.34 -14.69
CA THR A 479 -11.06 9.94 -15.17
C THR A 479 -11.23 8.41 -15.17
N PHE A 480 -12.47 7.98 -15.34
CA PHE A 480 -12.77 6.58 -15.60
C PHE A 480 -12.07 6.10 -16.89
N GLU A 481 -12.10 6.91 -17.94
CA GLU A 481 -11.57 6.58 -19.26
C GLU A 481 -10.05 6.38 -19.21
N GLU A 482 -9.33 7.27 -18.53
CA GLU A 482 -7.88 7.14 -18.31
C GLU A 482 -7.55 5.90 -17.46
N ALA A 483 -8.31 5.64 -16.39
CA ALA A 483 -8.10 4.46 -15.56
C ALA A 483 -8.34 3.16 -16.34
N ALA A 484 -9.41 3.11 -17.14
CA ALA A 484 -9.74 1.97 -17.99
C ALA A 484 -8.66 1.74 -19.06
N ALA A 485 -8.19 2.79 -19.74
CA ALA A 485 -7.11 2.69 -20.72
C ALA A 485 -5.81 2.13 -20.09
N GLN A 486 -5.43 2.63 -18.91
CA GLN A 486 -4.23 2.14 -18.21
C GLN A 486 -4.36 0.69 -17.72
N LEU A 487 -5.56 0.24 -17.34
CA LEU A 487 -5.79 -1.17 -17.00
C LEU A 487 -5.67 -2.08 -18.23
N LEU A 488 -6.08 -1.61 -19.42
CA LEU A 488 -5.96 -2.36 -20.68
C LEU A 488 -4.51 -2.40 -21.22
N GLU A 489 -3.70 -1.38 -20.96
CA GLU A 489 -2.31 -1.26 -21.43
C GLU A 489 -1.26 -1.61 -20.36
N SER A 490 -1.71 -2.09 -19.20
CA SER A 490 -0.86 -2.37 -18.04
C SER A 490 0.25 -3.37 -18.33
N SER A 491 1.49 -2.95 -18.08
CA SER A 491 2.67 -3.83 -18.08
C SER A 491 2.72 -4.75 -16.86
N SER A 492 2.07 -4.37 -15.75
CA SER A 492 2.11 -5.13 -14.49
C SER A 492 1.23 -6.37 -14.50
N GLN A 493 0.15 -6.36 -15.32
CA GLN A 493 -0.82 -7.45 -15.48
C GLN A 493 -1.27 -8.09 -14.14
N ASN A 494 -1.53 -7.25 -13.13
CA ASN A 494 -1.99 -7.68 -11.81
C ASN A 494 -3.02 -6.68 -11.28
N LEU A 495 -4.27 -7.11 -11.16
CA LEU A 495 -5.38 -6.23 -10.78
C LEU A 495 -5.23 -5.67 -9.36
N PHE A 496 -4.72 -6.49 -8.43
CA PHE A 496 -4.52 -6.07 -7.05
C PHE A 496 -3.44 -4.97 -6.92
N ARG A 497 -2.37 -5.05 -7.71
CA ARG A 497 -1.37 -3.97 -7.77
C ARG A 497 -1.96 -2.67 -8.31
N GLN A 498 -3.03 -2.72 -9.11
CA GLN A 498 -3.69 -1.57 -9.72
C GLN A 498 -5.02 -1.23 -9.02
N MET A 499 -5.07 -1.44 -7.70
CA MET A 499 -6.31 -1.34 -6.92
C MET A 499 -6.92 0.07 -6.95
N ASP A 500 -6.10 1.10 -7.02
CA ASP A 500 -6.52 2.49 -7.14
C ASP A 500 -7.23 2.78 -8.47
N LEU A 501 -6.73 2.23 -9.59
CA LEU A 501 -7.40 2.32 -10.90
C LEU A 501 -8.68 1.48 -10.94
N THR A 502 -8.65 0.26 -10.41
CA THR A 502 -9.85 -0.62 -10.40
C THR A 502 -10.96 -0.04 -9.53
N ASP A 503 -10.64 0.69 -8.45
CA ASP A 503 -11.66 1.38 -7.64
C ASP A 503 -12.33 2.53 -8.39
N LEU A 504 -11.61 3.31 -9.22
CA LEU A 504 -12.23 4.34 -10.08
C LEU A 504 -13.21 3.71 -11.08
N VAL A 505 -12.81 2.59 -11.69
CA VAL A 505 -13.67 1.81 -12.59
C VAL A 505 -14.89 1.27 -11.85
N ARG A 506 -14.68 0.69 -10.66
CA ARG A 506 -15.75 0.20 -9.78
C ARG A 506 -16.75 1.29 -9.45
N TRP A 507 -16.26 2.45 -9.02
CA TRP A 507 -17.08 3.60 -8.66
C TRP A 507 -17.99 4.03 -9.81
N LYS A 508 -17.45 4.17 -11.02
CA LYS A 508 -18.22 4.59 -12.19
C LYS A 508 -19.29 3.57 -12.57
N ILE A 509 -18.95 2.29 -12.59
CA ILE A 509 -19.90 1.22 -12.92
C ILE A 509 -21.00 1.11 -11.87
N LEU A 510 -20.68 1.22 -10.58
CA LEU A 510 -21.70 1.21 -9.52
C LEU A 510 -22.63 2.43 -9.61
N LYS A 511 -22.09 3.60 -9.99
CA LYS A 511 -22.86 4.83 -10.16
C LYS A 511 -23.77 4.80 -11.38
N ASP A 512 -23.23 4.39 -12.53
CA ASP A 512 -23.93 4.42 -13.82
C ASP A 512 -24.71 3.12 -14.11
N LYS A 513 -24.45 2.04 -13.36
CA LYS A 513 -25.03 0.69 -13.50
C LYS A 513 -24.84 0.05 -14.87
N VAL A 514 -23.82 0.48 -15.61
CA VAL A 514 -23.51 0.00 -16.95
C VAL A 514 -22.00 -0.15 -17.07
N ILE A 515 -21.56 -1.21 -17.76
CA ILE A 515 -20.18 -1.30 -18.24
C ILE A 515 -20.13 -0.58 -19.60
N PRO A 516 -19.31 0.47 -19.76
CA PRO A 516 -19.23 1.18 -21.02
C PRO A 516 -18.80 0.27 -22.19
N GLN A 517 -19.49 0.40 -23.33
CA GLN A 517 -19.31 -0.51 -24.47
C GLN A 517 -17.87 -0.52 -25.00
N PHE A 518 -17.21 0.65 -25.05
CA PHE A 518 -15.82 0.74 -25.51
C PHE A 518 -14.87 -0.15 -24.69
N LEU A 519 -15.12 -0.27 -23.38
CA LEU A 519 -14.31 -1.07 -22.47
C LEU A 519 -14.55 -2.56 -22.71
N MET A 520 -15.81 -2.97 -22.90
CA MET A 520 -16.15 -4.34 -23.25
C MET A 520 -15.56 -4.75 -24.61
N ASP A 521 -15.73 -3.92 -25.64
CA ASP A 521 -15.21 -4.21 -26.99
C ASP A 521 -13.68 -4.30 -27.02
N ALA A 522 -13.00 -3.41 -26.30
CA ALA A 522 -11.54 -3.45 -26.18
C ALA A 522 -11.07 -4.69 -25.42
N LEU A 523 -11.82 -5.10 -24.39
CA LEU A 523 -11.50 -6.27 -23.59
C LEU A 523 -11.73 -7.57 -24.35
N ASP A 524 -12.84 -7.70 -25.09
CA ASP A 524 -13.13 -8.89 -25.89
C ASP A 524 -12.03 -9.13 -26.94
N LYS A 525 -11.55 -8.08 -27.61
CA LYS A 525 -10.39 -8.16 -28.53
C LYS A 525 -9.09 -8.59 -27.86
N LYS A 526 -8.88 -8.21 -26.59
CA LYS A 526 -7.66 -8.53 -25.83
C LYS A 526 -7.72 -9.90 -25.18
N VAL A 527 -8.92 -10.41 -24.92
CA VAL A 527 -9.19 -11.73 -24.35
C VAL A 527 -8.88 -12.83 -25.37
N GLU A 528 -9.17 -12.60 -26.64
CA GLU A 528 -8.83 -13.51 -27.74
C GLU A 528 -7.30 -13.69 -27.87
N GLY A 529 -6.78 -14.82 -27.38
CA GLY A 529 -5.35 -15.14 -27.42
C GLY A 529 -4.48 -14.36 -26.43
N GLY A 530 -5.08 -13.57 -25.54
CA GLY A 530 -4.35 -12.79 -24.53
C GLY A 530 -4.08 -13.53 -23.22
N PRO A 531 -3.26 -12.96 -22.32
CA PRO A 531 -3.01 -13.49 -20.98
C PRO A 531 -4.29 -13.57 -20.13
N SER A 532 -4.30 -14.48 -19.14
CA SER A 532 -5.41 -14.66 -18.19
C SER A 532 -5.76 -13.40 -17.40
N TYR A 533 -4.87 -12.39 -17.36
CA TYR A 533 -5.13 -11.08 -16.80
C TYR A 533 -6.41 -10.44 -17.35
N TYR A 534 -6.62 -10.45 -18.67
CA TYR A 534 -7.81 -9.85 -19.29
C TYR A 534 -9.10 -10.58 -18.91
N TRP A 535 -9.03 -11.91 -18.74
CA TRP A 535 -10.14 -12.70 -18.19
C TRP A 535 -10.47 -12.34 -16.74
N ARG A 536 -9.47 -12.08 -15.90
CA ARG A 536 -9.69 -11.59 -14.53
C ARG A 536 -10.29 -10.19 -14.53
N LEU A 537 -9.84 -9.31 -15.42
CA LEU A 537 -10.42 -7.97 -15.56
C LEU A 537 -11.89 -8.05 -15.99
N ARG A 538 -12.20 -8.94 -16.94
CA ARG A 538 -13.60 -9.23 -17.35
C ARG A 538 -14.43 -9.72 -16.18
N LEU A 539 -13.91 -10.68 -15.41
CA LEU A 539 -14.58 -11.20 -14.22
C LEU A 539 -14.86 -10.09 -13.20
N PHE A 540 -13.87 -9.23 -12.95
CA PHE A 540 -14.01 -8.07 -12.07
C PHE A 540 -15.16 -7.16 -12.52
N LEU A 541 -15.16 -6.72 -13.79
CA LEU A 541 -16.20 -5.84 -14.32
C LEU A 541 -17.59 -6.45 -14.21
N LEU A 542 -17.75 -7.73 -14.60
CA LEU A 542 -19.03 -8.44 -14.52
C LEU A 542 -19.55 -8.56 -13.10
N ARG A 543 -18.67 -8.85 -12.12
CA ARG A 543 -19.05 -8.93 -10.71
C ARG A 543 -19.50 -7.58 -10.15
N ILE A 544 -18.79 -6.50 -10.46
CA ILE A 544 -19.23 -5.15 -10.04
C ILE A 544 -20.57 -4.79 -10.68
N TRP A 545 -20.72 -5.07 -11.97
CA TRP A 545 -21.96 -4.81 -12.68
C TRP A 545 -23.13 -5.60 -12.08
N TYR A 546 -22.92 -6.88 -11.78
CA TYR A 546 -23.88 -7.71 -11.05
C TYR A 546 -24.26 -7.13 -9.67
N GLN A 547 -23.29 -6.65 -8.88
CA GLN A 547 -23.58 -6.01 -7.59
C GLN A 547 -24.36 -4.70 -7.73
N SER A 548 -24.16 -3.95 -8.81
CA SER A 548 -24.87 -2.67 -9.04
C SER A 548 -26.40 -2.84 -9.10
N PHE A 549 -26.88 -4.03 -9.46
CA PHE A 549 -28.30 -4.38 -9.52
C PHE A 549 -28.86 -5.00 -8.22
N LYS A 550 -28.04 -5.64 -7.39
CA LYS A 550 -28.51 -6.27 -6.12
C LYS A 550 -29.11 -5.30 -5.10
N LYS A 551 -28.73 -4.02 -5.16
CA LYS A 551 -29.33 -2.97 -4.32
C LYS A 551 -30.82 -2.75 -4.61
N LEU A 552 -31.26 -2.97 -5.86
CA LEU A 552 -32.67 -2.84 -6.25
C LEU A 552 -33.54 -3.91 -5.58
N THR A 553 -33.10 -5.17 -5.56
CA THR A 553 -33.90 -6.30 -5.07
C THR A 553 -34.07 -6.26 -3.55
N SER A 554 -33.03 -5.84 -2.82
CA SER A 554 -33.06 -5.73 -1.35
C SER A 554 -33.84 -4.52 -0.83
N GLU A 555 -33.82 -3.38 -1.54
CA GLU A 555 -34.65 -2.22 -1.22
C GLU A 555 -36.11 -2.39 -1.70
N ALA A 556 -36.36 -3.10 -2.81
CA ALA A 556 -37.71 -3.43 -3.29
C ALA A 556 -38.41 -4.44 -2.37
N MET A 557 -37.72 -5.48 -1.88
CA MET A 557 -38.28 -6.41 -0.89
C MET A 557 -38.60 -5.73 0.45
N ARG A 558 -37.84 -4.69 0.85
CA ARG A 558 -38.11 -3.91 2.07
C ARG A 558 -39.31 -2.97 1.98
N LYS A 559 -39.80 -2.69 0.76
CA LYS A 559 -40.94 -1.80 0.51
C LYS A 559 -42.27 -2.52 0.28
N GLN A 560 -42.31 -3.85 0.34
CA GLN A 560 -43.59 -4.56 0.40
C GLN A 560 -44.24 -4.32 1.78
N PRO A 561 -45.49 -3.84 1.84
CA PRO A 561 -46.17 -3.67 3.12
C PRO A 561 -46.40 -5.07 3.71
N HIS A 562 -45.96 -5.27 4.94
CA HIS A 562 -46.40 -6.40 5.75
C HIS A 562 -47.93 -6.38 5.81
N GLN A 563 -48.58 -7.23 5.01
CA GLN A 563 -49.95 -7.63 5.29
C GLN A 563 -49.88 -8.53 6.52
N ASP A 564 -50.26 -7.97 7.66
CA ASP A 564 -50.44 -8.71 8.91
C ASP A 564 -51.50 -9.80 8.71
N SER A 565 -51.01 -11.02 8.48
CA SER A 565 -51.78 -12.24 8.64
C SER A 565 -52.06 -12.42 10.13
N LYS A 566 -53.23 -11.95 10.57
CA LYS A 566 -53.84 -12.35 11.85
C LYS A 566 -54.09 -13.85 11.82
N VAL A 567 -53.14 -14.64 12.31
CA VAL A 567 -53.38 -16.02 12.69
C VAL A 567 -54.01 -16.03 14.09
N LEU A 568 -55.30 -16.33 14.12
CA LEU A 568 -56.05 -16.72 15.31
C LEU A 568 -55.32 -17.87 16.02
N LYS A 569 -54.82 -17.62 17.23
CA LYS A 569 -54.47 -18.67 18.18
C LYS A 569 -55.67 -18.90 19.08
N MET A 570 -56.25 -20.09 18.98
CA MET A 570 -57.17 -20.66 19.95
C MET A 570 -56.35 -21.51 20.94
N GLU A 571 -56.77 -21.45 22.19
CA GLU A 571 -56.05 -21.76 23.43
C GLU A 571 -55.61 -23.22 23.59
N ASP A 572 -54.56 -23.43 24.39
CA ASP A 572 -54.64 -24.38 25.50
C ASP A 572 -53.82 -23.88 26.70
N THR A 573 -54.49 -23.95 27.84
CA THR A 573 -54.20 -23.39 29.17
C THR A 573 -53.05 -24.12 29.88
N LEU A 574 -52.31 -23.43 30.77
CA LEU A 574 -52.15 -23.77 32.21
C LEU A 574 -51.15 -22.83 32.95
N LEU A 575 -51.74 -22.07 33.88
CA LEU A 575 -51.30 -21.70 35.25
C LEU A 575 -50.12 -20.73 35.52
N GLU A 576 -50.56 -19.60 36.10
CA GLU A 576 -50.10 -18.93 37.33
C GLU A 576 -48.81 -18.10 37.36
N GLY A 577 -48.99 -16.81 37.69
CA GLY A 577 -47.94 -15.91 38.19
C GLY A 577 -48.31 -14.43 38.10
N ASN A 578 -49.12 -13.96 39.05
CA ASN A 578 -49.51 -12.55 39.30
C ASN A 578 -48.27 -11.61 39.34
N ILE A 579 -48.35 -10.31 39.03
CA ILE A 579 -48.83 -9.16 39.85
C ILE A 579 -48.61 -7.90 38.97
N SER A 580 -49.65 -7.12 38.64
CA SER A 580 -49.94 -5.70 39.02
C SER A 580 -48.84 -4.67 38.67
N GLU A 581 -49.04 -3.44 38.19
CA GLU A 581 -50.08 -2.39 38.20
C GLU A 581 -49.83 -1.48 36.96
N GLU A 582 -50.86 -0.97 36.26
CA GLU A 582 -51.38 0.43 36.31
C GLU A 582 -50.27 1.51 36.16
N GLU A 583 -50.29 2.45 35.22
CA GLU A 583 -51.28 3.50 34.91
C GLU A 583 -51.11 3.90 33.42
N LYS A 584 -52.14 3.91 32.56
CA LYS A 584 -53.05 5.02 32.25
C LYS A 584 -52.37 6.41 32.21
N ASP A 585 -52.29 6.99 31.02
CA ASP A 585 -52.96 8.28 30.85
C ASP A 585 -53.56 8.49 29.47
N HIS A 586 -54.71 9.13 29.54
CA HIS A 586 -55.74 9.36 28.52
C HIS A 586 -55.52 10.71 27.84
N ASP A 587 -55.99 10.83 26.60
CA ASP A 587 -56.71 11.99 26.00
C ASP A 587 -56.64 11.83 24.47
N GLN A 588 -57.63 11.25 23.78
CA GLN A 588 -59.01 11.70 23.50
C GLN A 588 -59.14 13.15 23.00
N ASP A 589 -59.38 13.28 21.69
CA ASP A 589 -60.49 14.00 21.05
C ASP A 589 -60.12 14.22 19.57
N ARG A 590 -60.96 14.19 18.53
CA ARG A 590 -62.40 13.98 18.27
C ARG A 590 -62.52 13.86 16.74
N HIS A 591 -63.20 12.84 16.24
CA HIS A 591 -64.51 12.86 15.56
C HIS A 591 -64.66 13.67 14.25
N GLY A 592 -65.29 12.99 13.28
CA GLY A 592 -65.92 13.54 12.06
C GLY A 592 -65.62 12.62 10.86
N ASP A 593 -66.39 11.53 10.68
CA ASP A 593 -67.51 11.39 9.72
C ASP A 593 -67.03 11.46 8.24
N GLU A 594 -67.41 10.61 7.31
CA GLU A 594 -68.65 9.87 7.14
C GLU A 594 -68.48 8.80 6.04
N HIS A 595 -69.40 7.84 6.03
CA HIS A 595 -69.56 6.75 5.08
C HIS A 595 -69.43 7.14 3.59
N ASN A 596 -68.81 6.25 2.79
CA ASN A 596 -69.49 5.76 1.60
C ASN A 596 -69.08 4.33 1.22
N ILE A 597 -70.06 3.44 1.23
CA ILE A 597 -69.98 2.05 0.78
C ILE A 597 -70.33 2.03 -0.71
N GLY A 598 -69.39 1.63 -1.55
CA GLY A 598 -69.59 1.35 -2.97
C GLY A 598 -68.77 0.13 -3.39
N LYS A 599 -69.47 -0.92 -3.80
CA LYS A 599 -68.98 -2.27 -4.16
C LYS A 599 -68.08 -2.30 -5.42
N PRO A 600 -67.38 -3.43 -5.67
CA PRO A 600 -66.11 -3.48 -6.38
C PRO A 600 -66.27 -3.59 -7.90
N LEU A 601 -65.37 -2.95 -8.64
CA LEU A 601 -65.03 -3.35 -10.00
C LEU A 601 -63.73 -4.16 -9.95
N ARG A 602 -63.84 -5.40 -10.41
CA ARG A 602 -62.71 -6.26 -10.77
C ARG A 602 -61.87 -5.55 -11.81
N GLU A 603 -60.70 -5.05 -11.42
CA GLU A 603 -59.59 -4.86 -12.34
C GLU A 603 -58.56 -5.94 -12.07
N THR A 604 -58.28 -6.65 -13.15
CA THR A 604 -57.26 -7.68 -13.32
C THR A 604 -55.93 -7.24 -12.73
N ALA A 605 -55.39 -8.05 -11.82
CA ALA A 605 -53.98 -7.98 -11.45
C ALA A 605 -53.14 -8.27 -12.70
N GLU A 606 -52.54 -7.23 -13.27
CA GLU A 606 -51.36 -7.40 -14.12
C GLU A 606 -50.22 -7.90 -13.22
N PRO A 607 -49.48 -8.95 -13.62
CA PRO A 607 -48.31 -9.41 -12.88
C PRO A 607 -47.21 -8.35 -12.98
N ASP A 608 -46.42 -8.18 -11.92
CA ASP A 608 -45.22 -7.34 -11.87
C ASP A 608 -44.20 -7.75 -12.97
N VAL A 609 -44.34 -7.22 -14.19
CA VAL A 609 -43.46 -7.54 -15.34
C VAL A 609 -42.06 -6.93 -15.15
N GLU A 610 -41.93 -5.84 -14.38
CA GLU A 610 -40.64 -5.17 -14.15
C GLU A 610 -39.70 -5.95 -13.21
N SER A 611 -40.21 -6.71 -12.24
CA SER A 611 -39.35 -7.56 -11.39
C SER A 611 -38.84 -8.80 -12.13
N SER A 612 -39.64 -9.38 -13.04
CA SER A 612 -39.24 -10.60 -13.76
C SER A 612 -38.15 -10.37 -14.80
N LEU A 613 -38.15 -9.21 -15.48
CA LEU A 613 -37.14 -8.88 -16.50
C LEU A 613 -35.77 -8.58 -15.88
N ALA A 614 -35.76 -7.93 -14.70
CA ALA A 614 -34.53 -7.67 -13.95
C ALA A 614 -33.87 -8.98 -13.48
N ASP A 615 -34.65 -9.95 -13.00
CA ASP A 615 -34.16 -11.24 -12.54
C ASP A 615 -33.60 -12.12 -13.67
N GLU A 616 -34.20 -12.11 -14.86
CA GLU A 616 -33.64 -12.80 -16.03
C GLU A 616 -32.29 -12.20 -16.48
N SER A 617 -32.16 -10.88 -16.44
CA SER A 617 -30.90 -10.21 -16.79
C SER A 617 -29.78 -10.54 -15.80
N LEU A 618 -30.10 -10.57 -14.50
CA LEU A 618 -29.18 -10.97 -13.44
C LEU A 618 -28.73 -12.42 -13.58
N LEU A 619 -29.63 -13.33 -13.96
CA LEU A 619 -29.30 -14.73 -14.20
C LEU A 619 -28.31 -14.89 -15.38
N LYS A 620 -28.51 -14.14 -16.47
CA LYS A 620 -27.57 -14.13 -17.61
C LYS A 620 -26.18 -13.62 -17.22
N ILE A 621 -26.13 -12.58 -16.39
CA ILE A 621 -24.86 -12.05 -15.88
C ILE A 621 -24.16 -13.10 -14.99
N GLN A 622 -24.90 -13.74 -14.09
CA GLN A 622 -24.36 -14.80 -13.22
C GLN A 622 -23.83 -15.98 -14.02
N GLN A 623 -24.56 -16.46 -15.03
CA GLN A 623 -24.10 -17.53 -15.93
C GLN A 623 -22.80 -17.14 -16.65
N THR A 624 -22.67 -15.88 -17.06
CA THR A 624 -21.45 -15.36 -17.69
C THR A 624 -20.29 -15.32 -16.69
N ILE A 625 -20.54 -14.89 -15.45
CA ILE A 625 -19.55 -14.93 -14.36
C ILE A 625 -19.06 -16.36 -14.14
N ASP A 626 -19.97 -17.32 -14.02
CA ASP A 626 -19.64 -18.73 -13.78
C ASP A 626 -18.82 -19.33 -14.93
N ALA A 627 -19.14 -18.96 -16.18
CA ALA A 627 -18.38 -19.38 -17.36
C ALA A 627 -16.94 -18.82 -17.35
N VAL A 628 -16.76 -17.53 -17.02
CA VAL A 628 -15.44 -16.89 -16.94
C VAL A 628 -14.62 -17.49 -15.78
N GLU A 629 -15.23 -17.73 -14.62
CA GLU A 629 -14.56 -18.39 -13.49
C GLU A 629 -14.12 -19.82 -13.84
N ALA A 630 -14.99 -20.59 -14.51
CA ALA A 630 -14.66 -21.92 -14.97
C ALA A 630 -13.49 -21.91 -15.97
N HIS A 631 -13.42 -20.91 -16.85
CA HIS A 631 -12.29 -20.74 -17.77
C HIS A 631 -10.98 -20.45 -17.02
N LEU A 632 -10.98 -19.48 -16.09
CA LEU A 632 -9.80 -19.14 -15.28
C LEU A 632 -9.30 -20.33 -14.45
N ILE A 633 -10.22 -21.10 -13.85
CA ILE A 633 -9.89 -22.33 -13.12
C ILE A 633 -9.23 -23.34 -14.06
N LYS A 634 -9.81 -23.59 -15.25
CA LYS A 634 -9.26 -24.54 -16.24
C LYS A 634 -7.86 -24.14 -16.71
N GLU A 635 -7.64 -22.87 -17.08
CA GLU A 635 -6.30 -22.40 -17.48
C GLU A 635 -5.27 -22.56 -16.36
N TYR A 636 -5.66 -22.24 -15.11
CA TYR A 636 -4.76 -22.42 -13.98
C TYR A 636 -4.50 -23.90 -13.65
N MET A 637 -5.48 -24.80 -13.84
CA MET A 637 -5.25 -26.24 -13.72
C MET A 637 -4.16 -26.73 -14.68
N LYS A 638 -4.14 -26.24 -15.92
CA LYS A 638 -3.07 -26.55 -16.88
C LYS A 638 -1.71 -26.07 -16.37
N HIS A 639 -1.64 -24.85 -15.82
CA HIS A 639 -0.42 -24.33 -15.22
C HIS A 639 0.09 -25.23 -14.08
N VAL A 640 -0.78 -25.64 -13.15
CA VAL A 640 -0.42 -26.55 -12.06
C VAL A 640 0.08 -27.90 -12.57
N LEU A 641 -0.59 -28.48 -13.58
CA LEU A 641 -0.14 -29.72 -14.21
C LEU A 641 1.20 -29.55 -14.95
N GLY A 642 1.45 -28.39 -15.54
CA GLY A 642 2.74 -28.02 -16.12
C GLY A 642 3.86 -28.00 -15.09
N GLU A 643 3.64 -27.34 -13.95
CA GLU A 643 4.58 -27.32 -12.82
C GLU A 643 4.87 -28.73 -12.29
N VAL A 644 3.83 -29.56 -12.11
CA VAL A 644 3.99 -30.98 -11.75
C VAL A 644 4.88 -31.68 -12.78
N TYR A 645 4.55 -31.57 -14.06
CA TYR A 645 5.32 -32.22 -15.13
C TYR A 645 6.80 -31.79 -15.15
N LEU A 646 7.09 -30.51 -14.90
CA LEU A 646 8.45 -29.97 -14.91
C LEU A 646 9.26 -30.41 -13.69
N HIS A 647 8.62 -30.49 -12.52
CA HIS A 647 9.33 -30.61 -11.24
C HIS A 647 9.26 -32.00 -10.59
N THR A 648 8.41 -32.91 -11.04
CA THR A 648 8.38 -34.28 -10.51
C THR A 648 9.16 -35.26 -11.36
N GLY A 649 10.01 -36.06 -10.71
CA GLY A 649 10.48 -37.34 -11.24
C GLY A 649 9.39 -38.41 -11.22
N ILE A 650 9.75 -39.65 -11.54
CA ILE A 650 8.84 -40.80 -11.39
C ILE A 650 8.70 -41.08 -9.88
N THR A 651 7.47 -41.23 -9.36
CA THR A 651 7.10 -41.74 -8.01
C THR A 651 7.00 -40.80 -6.80
N GLU A 652 7.02 -39.47 -6.95
CA GLU A 652 6.89 -38.56 -5.78
C GLU A 652 5.44 -38.15 -5.48
N TYR A 653 5.01 -38.27 -4.22
CA TYR A 653 3.75 -37.71 -3.75
C TYR A 653 3.88 -36.20 -3.57
N THR A 654 3.16 -35.44 -4.39
CA THR A 654 3.20 -33.97 -4.38
C THR A 654 2.05 -33.33 -3.61
N GLY A 655 1.09 -34.11 -3.11
CA GLY A 655 -0.14 -33.58 -2.53
C GLY A 655 -1.10 -32.91 -3.53
N ILE A 656 -0.79 -32.93 -4.84
CA ILE A 656 -1.67 -32.40 -5.88
C ILE A 656 -2.55 -33.55 -6.44
N PRO A 657 -3.87 -33.37 -6.60
CA PRO A 657 -4.76 -34.40 -7.14
C PRO A 657 -4.64 -34.54 -8.67
N THR A 658 -3.44 -34.84 -9.17
CA THR A 658 -3.07 -34.80 -10.60
C THR A 658 -4.03 -35.58 -11.50
N ARG A 659 -4.37 -36.82 -11.13
CA ARG A 659 -5.31 -37.65 -11.92
C ARG A 659 -6.74 -37.08 -11.91
N GLY A 660 -7.16 -36.48 -10.80
CA GLY A 660 -8.45 -35.78 -10.69
C GLY A 660 -8.51 -34.57 -11.61
N LEU A 661 -7.43 -33.79 -11.66
CA LEU A 661 -7.29 -32.66 -12.58
C LEU A 661 -7.31 -33.10 -14.05
N CYS A 662 -6.55 -34.14 -14.42
CA CYS A 662 -6.58 -34.69 -15.78
C CYS A 662 -7.99 -35.15 -16.18
N ALA A 663 -8.68 -35.90 -15.30
CA ALA A 663 -10.04 -36.36 -15.55
C ALA A 663 -11.04 -35.21 -15.69
N TYR A 664 -10.94 -34.18 -14.84
CA TYR A 664 -11.80 -33.01 -14.89
C TYR A 664 -11.63 -32.19 -16.19
N LEU A 665 -10.38 -32.04 -16.66
CA LEU A 665 -10.08 -31.39 -17.93
C LEU A 665 -10.57 -32.23 -19.13
N MET A 666 -10.51 -33.57 -19.06
CA MET A 666 -11.00 -34.47 -20.12
C MET A 666 -12.52 -34.65 -20.17
N ALA A 667 -13.22 -34.49 -19.05
CA ALA A 667 -14.67 -34.69 -18.96
C ALA A 667 -15.48 -33.63 -19.74
N ASN A 668 -14.92 -32.44 -19.94
CA ASN A 668 -15.54 -31.35 -20.68
C ASN A 668 -15.23 -31.46 -22.18
N ARG A 669 -15.97 -32.30 -22.91
CA ARG A 669 -15.77 -32.57 -24.34
C ARG A 669 -16.15 -31.42 -25.30
N ASP A 670 -16.68 -30.32 -24.79
CA ASP A 670 -17.17 -29.19 -25.62
C ASP A 670 -16.07 -28.23 -26.10
N ASN A 671 -14.81 -28.46 -25.72
CA ASN A 671 -13.66 -27.68 -26.18
C ASN A 671 -12.51 -28.62 -26.59
N ASP A 672 -12.14 -28.60 -27.87
CA ASP A 672 -10.95 -29.30 -28.41
C ASP A 672 -9.65 -28.62 -27.94
N ASP A 673 -9.40 -28.69 -26.63
CA ASP A 673 -8.24 -28.10 -25.99
C ASP A 673 -7.01 -28.99 -26.18
N ARG A 674 -6.43 -28.91 -27.39
CA ARG A 674 -5.25 -29.68 -27.80
C ARG A 674 -4.07 -29.51 -26.83
N ALA A 675 -3.91 -28.32 -26.25
CA ALA A 675 -2.84 -28.04 -25.30
C ALA A 675 -3.02 -28.85 -24.01
N ALA A 676 -4.23 -28.89 -23.46
CA ALA A 676 -4.55 -29.73 -22.30
C ALA A 676 -4.34 -31.22 -22.60
N GLN A 677 -4.79 -31.72 -23.76
CA GLN A 677 -4.63 -33.12 -24.14
C GLN A 677 -3.16 -33.54 -24.24
N VAL A 678 -2.32 -32.71 -24.86
CA VAL A 678 -0.87 -32.96 -24.98
C VAL A 678 -0.22 -32.98 -23.58
N LEU A 679 -0.52 -32.00 -22.74
CA LEU A 679 0.02 -31.93 -21.38
C LEU A 679 -0.38 -33.16 -20.55
N ILE A 680 -1.67 -33.55 -20.59
CA ILE A 680 -2.19 -34.73 -19.90
C ILE A 680 -1.48 -35.99 -20.39
N GLY A 681 -1.31 -36.17 -21.71
CA GLY A 681 -0.59 -37.32 -22.26
C GLY A 681 0.87 -37.40 -21.80
N HIS A 682 1.55 -36.25 -21.62
CA HIS A 682 2.90 -36.20 -21.08
C HIS A 682 2.95 -36.53 -19.58
N VAL A 683 2.00 -36.01 -18.79
CA VAL A 683 1.90 -36.28 -17.35
C VAL A 683 1.57 -37.75 -17.09
N GLU A 684 0.61 -38.33 -17.83
CA GLU A 684 0.22 -39.75 -17.68
C GLU A 684 1.37 -40.71 -18.00
N LYS A 685 2.19 -40.38 -19.01
CA LYS A 685 3.40 -41.14 -19.33
C LYS A 685 4.43 -41.10 -18.20
N LYS A 686 4.64 -39.93 -17.56
CA LYS A 686 5.58 -39.79 -16.44
C LYS A 686 5.10 -40.49 -15.17
N MET A 687 3.81 -40.43 -14.87
CA MET A 687 3.26 -40.98 -13.62
C MET A 687 3.06 -42.50 -13.63
N ASN A 688 3.28 -43.17 -14.75
CA ASN A 688 3.18 -44.64 -14.92
C ASN A 688 1.94 -45.27 -14.22
N LYS A 689 0.79 -44.60 -14.33
CA LYS A 689 -0.51 -44.98 -13.72
C LYS A 689 -0.56 -45.01 -12.18
N GLN A 690 0.44 -44.51 -11.46
CA GLN A 690 0.39 -44.44 -10.01
C GLN A 690 -0.74 -43.52 -9.53
N MET A 691 -1.43 -43.95 -8.46
CA MET A 691 -2.57 -43.25 -7.87
C MET A 691 -2.26 -42.83 -6.45
N PHE A 692 -2.37 -41.53 -6.19
CA PHE A 692 -2.35 -41.00 -4.84
C PHE A 692 -3.72 -40.38 -4.52
N PRO A 693 -4.70 -41.21 -4.08
CA PRO A 693 -6.03 -40.70 -3.75
C PRO A 693 -5.99 -39.79 -2.52
N GLU A 694 -6.76 -38.71 -2.58
CA GLU A 694 -7.06 -37.89 -1.41
C GLU A 694 -8.04 -38.66 -0.51
N HIS A 695 -7.77 -38.71 0.80
CA HIS A 695 -8.65 -39.37 1.76
C HIS A 695 -9.26 -38.36 2.72
N CYS A 696 -10.52 -38.58 3.11
CA CYS A 696 -11.21 -37.76 4.09
C CYS A 696 -10.60 -37.96 5.49
N THR A 697 -10.22 -36.89 6.18
CA THR A 697 -9.64 -36.95 7.53
C THR A 697 -10.63 -37.55 8.53
N LEU A 698 -11.93 -37.29 8.34
CA LEU A 698 -13.02 -37.75 9.21
C LEU A 698 -13.43 -39.21 8.95
N CYS A 699 -13.81 -39.55 7.73
CA CYS A 699 -14.35 -40.90 7.43
C CYS A 699 -13.38 -41.85 6.73
N LYS A 700 -12.17 -41.40 6.38
CA LYS A 700 -11.11 -42.15 5.68
C LYS A 700 -11.47 -42.64 4.27
N GLU A 701 -12.63 -42.29 3.73
CA GLU A 701 -13.00 -42.60 2.35
C GLU A 701 -12.22 -41.75 1.35
N VAL A 702 -12.04 -42.29 0.15
CA VAL A 702 -11.43 -41.58 -0.98
C VAL A 702 -12.35 -40.43 -1.41
N ILE A 703 -11.78 -39.23 -1.52
CA ILE A 703 -12.48 -38.03 -2.00
C ILE A 703 -12.38 -37.99 -3.53
N PRO A 704 -13.50 -38.10 -4.26
CA PRO A 704 -13.48 -37.93 -5.72
C PRO A 704 -13.21 -36.47 -6.09
N PHE A 705 -12.56 -36.26 -7.24
CA PHE A 705 -12.37 -34.92 -7.80
C PHE A 705 -13.53 -34.61 -8.75
N THR A 706 -14.56 -33.94 -8.25
CA THR A 706 -15.76 -33.57 -9.02
C THR A 706 -15.85 -32.08 -9.31
N ASP A 707 -15.30 -31.24 -8.44
CA ASP A 707 -15.40 -29.78 -8.49
C ASP A 707 -14.04 -29.16 -8.14
N GLY A 708 -13.68 -28.04 -8.79
CA GLY A 708 -12.41 -27.35 -8.56
C GLY A 708 -12.37 -26.46 -7.30
N LYS A 709 -13.52 -26.10 -6.74
CA LYS A 709 -13.71 -25.25 -5.57
C LYS A 709 -14.05 -26.04 -4.31
N LYS A 710 -14.77 -27.16 -4.44
CA LYS A 710 -15.26 -27.98 -3.33
C LYS A 710 -14.84 -29.44 -3.45
N ALA A 711 -14.71 -30.11 -2.31
CA ALA A 711 -14.44 -31.54 -2.19
C ALA A 711 -15.51 -32.16 -1.30
N VAL A 712 -16.24 -33.16 -1.80
CA VAL A 712 -17.28 -33.86 -1.04
C VAL A 712 -16.92 -35.35 -1.00
N CYS A 713 -16.81 -35.93 0.19
CA CYS A 713 -16.61 -37.37 0.30
C CYS A 713 -17.93 -38.14 0.09
N PRO A 714 -17.90 -39.45 -0.22
CA PRO A 714 -19.13 -40.24 -0.41
C PRO A 714 -20.09 -40.22 0.80
N LYS A 715 -19.54 -40.15 2.02
CA LYS A 715 -20.30 -39.91 3.26
C LYS A 715 -20.81 -38.48 3.50
N GLY A 716 -20.65 -37.54 2.57
CA GLY A 716 -21.22 -36.19 2.63
C GLY A 716 -20.41 -35.12 3.37
N HIS A 717 -19.21 -35.42 3.87
CA HIS A 717 -18.33 -34.38 4.43
C HIS A 717 -17.84 -33.43 3.34
N LEU A 718 -18.00 -32.12 3.57
CA LEU A 718 -17.66 -31.05 2.64
C LEU A 718 -16.37 -30.34 3.09
N TRP A 719 -15.45 -30.19 2.15
CA TRP A 719 -14.21 -29.43 2.26
C TRP A 719 -14.12 -28.41 1.14
N LEU A 720 -13.42 -27.31 1.37
CA LEU A 720 -13.03 -26.38 0.31
C LEU A 720 -11.71 -26.84 -0.31
N ARG A 721 -11.50 -26.60 -1.60
CA ARG A 721 -10.23 -26.89 -2.27
C ARG A 721 -9.32 -25.66 -2.26
N CYS A 722 -8.03 -25.88 -2.08
CA CYS A 722 -7.01 -24.88 -2.28
C CYS A 722 -7.01 -24.44 -3.75
N PHE A 723 -7.25 -23.17 -4.06
CA PHE A 723 -7.27 -22.71 -5.46
C PHE A 723 -5.91 -22.75 -6.16
N LEU A 724 -4.82 -22.88 -5.38
CA LEU A 724 -3.45 -22.91 -5.91
C LEU A 724 -2.96 -24.34 -6.21
N THR A 725 -3.40 -25.33 -5.44
CA THR A 725 -2.95 -26.74 -5.58
C THR A 725 -4.09 -27.70 -5.88
N TYR A 726 -5.34 -27.25 -5.80
CA TYR A 726 -6.58 -28.01 -5.88
C TYR A 726 -6.75 -29.12 -4.83
N GLN A 727 -5.83 -29.25 -3.89
CA GLN A 727 -5.93 -30.19 -2.79
C GLN A 727 -7.07 -29.80 -1.84
N ALA A 728 -7.78 -30.79 -1.29
CA ALA A 728 -8.80 -30.55 -0.26
C ALA A 728 -8.17 -29.97 1.02
N CYS A 729 -8.63 -28.79 1.44
CA CYS A 729 -8.25 -28.15 2.70
C CYS A 729 -9.01 -28.81 3.85
N GLN A 730 -8.40 -29.86 4.42
CA GLN A 730 -8.99 -30.64 5.53
C GLN A 730 -8.47 -30.20 6.91
N SER A 731 -7.72 -29.11 6.96
CA SER A 731 -7.26 -28.41 8.18
C SER A 731 -8.24 -27.29 8.54
N LEU A 732 -8.34 -26.96 9.83
CA LEU A 732 -9.06 -25.77 10.31
C LEU A 732 -8.35 -24.46 9.92
N GLU A 733 -7.05 -24.53 9.68
CA GLU A 733 -6.21 -23.38 9.28
C GLU A 733 -6.01 -23.38 7.76
N TYR A 734 -6.38 -22.27 7.13
CA TYR A 734 -6.21 -22.01 5.72
C TYR A 734 -6.15 -20.51 5.47
N ARG A 735 -5.50 -20.14 4.37
CA ARG A 735 -5.35 -18.75 3.94
C ARG A 735 -6.52 -18.31 3.08
N LYS A 736 -6.94 -17.05 3.21
CA LYS A 736 -7.99 -16.44 2.40
C LYS A 736 -7.43 -15.29 1.56
N CYS A 737 -7.94 -15.17 0.35
CA CYS A 737 -7.73 -13.98 -0.47
C CYS A 737 -8.31 -12.74 0.25
N LEU A 738 -7.71 -11.54 0.08
CA LEU A 738 -8.20 -10.29 0.68
C LEU A 738 -9.66 -9.99 0.31
N LEU A 739 -10.03 -10.26 -0.95
CA LEU A 739 -11.37 -10.06 -1.48
C LEU A 739 -12.31 -11.24 -1.18
N ARG A 740 -11.85 -12.22 -0.40
CA ARG A 740 -12.61 -13.38 0.11
C ARG A 740 -13.17 -14.32 -0.95
N ASP A 741 -12.61 -14.31 -2.16
CA ASP A 741 -13.08 -15.12 -3.27
C ASP A 741 -12.60 -16.59 -3.24
N SER A 742 -11.45 -16.83 -2.62
CA SER A 742 -10.77 -18.11 -2.69
C SER A 742 -9.99 -18.41 -1.42
N ILE A 743 -9.65 -19.69 -1.26
CA ILE A 743 -8.82 -20.17 -0.17
C ILE A 743 -7.57 -20.88 -0.70
N ALA A 744 -6.51 -20.89 0.10
CA ALA A 744 -5.31 -21.66 -0.15
C ALA A 744 -4.86 -22.37 1.13
N ARG A 745 -4.30 -23.57 1.00
CA ARG A 745 -3.69 -24.24 2.15
C ARG A 745 -2.39 -23.53 2.59
N HIS A 746 -2.00 -23.74 3.84
CA HIS A 746 -0.66 -23.39 4.29
C HIS A 746 0.38 -24.36 3.69
N SER A 747 1.61 -23.87 3.54
CA SER A 747 2.75 -24.71 3.20
C SER A 747 3.18 -25.52 4.43
N ALA A 748 3.32 -26.83 4.27
CA ALA A 748 3.91 -27.71 5.26
C ALA A 748 5.45 -27.72 5.15
N PRO A 749 6.18 -28.03 6.22
CA PRO A 749 7.65 -28.19 6.18
C PRO A 749 8.09 -29.22 5.13
N GLU A 750 7.32 -30.30 5.01
CA GLU A 750 7.55 -31.43 4.10
C GLU A 750 7.23 -31.10 2.62
N ASP A 751 6.57 -29.97 2.33
CA ASP A 751 6.29 -29.59 0.94
C ASP A 751 7.58 -29.32 0.16
N LEU A 752 7.61 -29.78 -1.09
CA LEU A 752 8.66 -29.47 -2.06
C LEU A 752 8.73 -27.96 -2.32
N GLU A 753 9.92 -27.43 -2.62
CA GLU A 753 10.13 -25.98 -2.75
C GLU A 753 9.29 -25.35 -3.87
N TRP A 754 9.05 -26.07 -4.97
CA TRP A 754 8.17 -25.59 -6.04
C TRP A 754 6.69 -25.53 -5.62
N ILE A 755 6.23 -26.43 -4.74
CA ILE A 755 4.89 -26.37 -4.14
C ILE A 755 4.80 -25.16 -3.21
N LYS A 756 5.83 -24.93 -2.40
CA LYS A 756 5.93 -23.73 -1.54
C LYS A 756 5.87 -22.45 -2.37
N ARG A 757 6.51 -22.42 -3.55
CA ARG A 757 6.41 -21.30 -4.51
C ARG A 757 5.00 -21.16 -5.07
N LEU A 758 4.36 -22.24 -5.50
CA LEU A 758 2.98 -22.24 -6.01
C LEU A 758 1.99 -21.70 -4.97
N LEU A 759 2.13 -22.13 -3.71
CA LEU A 759 1.32 -21.69 -2.58
C LEU A 759 1.54 -20.22 -2.20
N LYS A 760 2.65 -19.59 -2.59
CA LYS A 760 2.87 -18.14 -2.41
C LYS A 760 2.23 -17.31 -3.53
N GLY A 761 1.64 -17.96 -4.54
CA GLY A 761 0.94 -17.28 -5.62
C GLY A 761 -0.29 -16.49 -5.17
N PRO A 762 -0.70 -15.48 -5.95
CA PRO A 762 -1.92 -14.72 -5.67
C PRO A 762 -3.19 -15.50 -6.03
N CYS A 763 -4.35 -14.98 -5.62
CA CYS A 763 -5.65 -15.50 -6.02
C CYS A 763 -5.80 -15.53 -7.56
N ILE A 764 -6.18 -16.68 -8.10
CA ILE A 764 -6.32 -16.87 -9.56
C ILE A 764 -7.46 -16.07 -10.19
N LEU A 765 -8.41 -15.58 -9.38
CA LEU A 765 -9.60 -14.86 -9.82
C LEU A 765 -9.44 -13.34 -9.78
N CYS A 766 -8.65 -12.81 -8.83
CA CYS A 766 -8.58 -11.37 -8.58
C CYS A 766 -7.18 -10.84 -8.24
N ASP A 767 -6.13 -11.66 -8.37
CA ASP A 767 -4.73 -11.32 -8.15
C ASP A 767 -4.34 -10.86 -6.74
N SER A 768 -5.29 -10.88 -5.81
CA SER A 768 -5.06 -10.48 -4.44
C SER A 768 -4.22 -11.51 -3.66
N PRO A 769 -3.35 -11.08 -2.74
CA PRO A 769 -2.56 -11.96 -1.90
C PRO A 769 -3.43 -12.83 -0.97
N MET A 770 -2.87 -13.98 -0.57
CA MET A 770 -3.50 -14.95 0.33
C MET A 770 -2.94 -14.79 1.75
N PHE A 771 -3.81 -14.54 2.73
CA PHE A 771 -3.47 -14.32 4.15
C PHE A 771 -3.89 -15.46 5.03
#